data_AF-A0A2E8WJZ4-F1
#
_entry.id   AF-A0A2E8WJZ4-F1
#
_cell.length_a   1.000
_cell.length_b   1.000
_cell.length_c   1.000
_cell.angle_alpha   90.00
_cell.angle_beta   90.00
_cell.angle_gamma   90.00
#
_symmetry.space_group_name_H-M   'P 1'
#
loop_
_entity.id
_entity.type
_entity.pdbx_description
1 polymer ?
#
loop_
_entity_poly.entity_id
_entity_poly.type
_entity_poly.pdbx_seq_one_letter_code
_entity_poly.pdbx_strand_id
1 'polypeptide(L)'
;MASMSEPANRSLLIPAQRWTLRITIGLGVFMIANTLYLLVNRLIDTMGWRTVTAGEASLPKWFQFLILSHTGIGLVLAALATAFALWHLTRVWVRRRNRTALVTGVVVLTLGLVLTGTGLLIISEANSRDNQLAYWLHVIAAVLMPLLYIWHRRSSIWRPTAFVQKRVVQMIAVATVVFLAGHWLSSGESDLTVEAEEALERGAYTGPGSKQRDLSAFVGEAGFVPAAYVPEGSPFFPSATTTTTGDFLPSRIITRGDLSDRTFLEKDLDSLGFVVNTRIGAETCERCHQDVTEQWASSAHRFASFNNPFYEATINLLRETADDGMEKSKWCSGCHDPSLMLAGQMDKPVDRRTPEAQAGLTCLACHAIDRIHNQTGNANYNIADEREDPYVFPNAKDGLGLLMHDTALKARPLVHKQQLQKPFFKEAEFCGTCHKVSLDAPVNAYRWLRGQNEYDNWHDSGVSLNASRTFYLPETKRVCQDCHMPLEPAPLGDLAAKDGLVKSHRFAAANTALPYLRGDRKTVERMELFLKDEKVTVDLFALRRGPRFEQILAPINRASATVAPGEKIQIDVVVRNKGVGHTFPGGTNDSNQGWIEFRVWSESGDLVAASGLLDENEVVDPEARFYHAVLVDKNGNRIQRRDVHNIHTSVYTRVIGPGSADVGRYRFTVPDTLAGQRLTIQARLMWRKFDRAYSEFAYKANPEGFKAFEDAPILPITEMDIDTEILTVRSASPPVTLTDQEDWERFNDYGIGLLIQGDTRGASMAFEAVADADASRLDGYRNLARVAVQDGNIQAAYENLEKCETLFPGDAQTAWVWGTAHQRAGRYDEAAGAFERVLKTFPEDRAAWRSLGRVSYLNGDFEKAVSALERVLEIDPEDRAAHYHRMLALKALGRVEEAAAAERAYLKYQIDESAREVVQAFLLEHPEVERAAQAIQVHYPRPQ
;
A
#
# COMPACT_ATOMS: atom_id res chain seq x y z
N MET A 1 18.46 -81.95 53.06
CA MET A 1 18.17 -81.39 51.72
C MET A 1 17.43 -80.07 51.89
N ALA A 2 17.88 -79.06 51.15
CA ALA A 2 17.58 -77.65 51.35
C ALA A 2 16.14 -77.25 50.99
N SER A 3 15.58 -76.31 51.75
CA SER A 3 14.50 -75.42 51.32
C SER A 3 14.95 -74.00 51.64
N MET A 4 15.56 -73.35 50.65
CA MET A 4 15.92 -71.94 50.69
C MET A 4 14.64 -71.11 50.62
N SER A 5 14.38 -70.29 51.65
CA SER A 5 13.36 -69.26 51.60
C SER A 5 13.80 -68.14 50.66
N GLU A 6 12.94 -67.80 49.69
CA GLU A 6 13.15 -66.66 48.79
C GLU A 6 13.32 -65.35 49.58
N PRO A 7 14.29 -64.48 49.26
CA PRO A 7 14.37 -63.17 49.87
C PRO A 7 13.21 -62.30 49.38
N ALA A 8 12.36 -61.87 50.32
CA ALA A 8 11.29 -60.91 50.07
C ALA A 8 11.84 -59.67 49.33
N ASN A 9 11.38 -59.47 48.10
CA ASN A 9 11.69 -58.32 47.26
C ASN A 9 11.14 -57.01 47.87
N ARG A 10 11.83 -56.46 48.89
CA ARG A 10 11.55 -55.14 49.43
C ARG A 10 12.03 -54.07 48.44
N SER A 11 11.11 -53.19 48.02
CA SER A 11 11.41 -52.02 47.18
C SER A 11 12.54 -51.19 47.78
N LEU A 12 13.55 -50.87 46.96
CA LEU A 12 14.70 -50.01 47.29
C LEU A 12 14.32 -48.53 47.50
N LEU A 13 13.07 -48.15 47.23
CA LEU A 13 12.58 -46.78 47.41
C LEU A 13 12.22 -46.52 48.87
N ILE A 14 12.80 -45.48 49.45
CA ILE A 14 12.40 -44.95 50.76
C ILE A 14 11.03 -44.24 50.68
N PRO A 15 10.34 -43.96 51.81
CA PRO A 15 9.01 -43.32 51.79
C PRO A 15 8.95 -42.05 50.94
N ALA A 16 9.95 -41.17 51.05
CA ALA A 16 10.04 -39.96 50.23
C ALA A 16 10.13 -40.27 48.72
N GLN A 17 11.00 -41.21 48.30
CA GLN A 17 11.09 -41.65 46.89
C GLN A 17 9.79 -42.25 46.37
N ARG A 18 9.05 -42.98 47.21
CA ARG A 18 7.73 -43.53 46.83
C ARG A 18 6.70 -42.43 46.64
N TRP A 19 6.75 -41.38 47.46
CA TRP A 19 5.85 -40.25 47.35
C TRP A 19 6.15 -39.41 46.10
N THR A 20 7.43 -39.07 45.87
CA THR A 20 7.87 -38.38 44.63
C THR A 20 7.46 -39.16 43.39
N LEU A 21 7.71 -40.48 43.36
CA LEU A 21 7.32 -41.33 42.23
C LEU A 21 5.80 -41.35 42.00
N ARG A 22 4.98 -41.33 43.07
CA ARG A 22 3.52 -41.25 42.93
C ARG A 22 3.08 -39.93 42.30
N ILE A 23 3.69 -38.82 42.68
CA ILE A 23 3.43 -37.50 42.08
C ILE A 23 3.85 -37.50 40.61
N THR A 24 5.06 -37.97 40.30
CA THR A 24 5.55 -38.08 38.91
C THR A 24 4.62 -38.94 38.05
N ILE A 25 4.11 -40.06 38.57
CA ILE A 25 3.14 -40.90 37.86
C ILE A 25 1.80 -40.17 37.69
N GLY A 26 1.31 -39.46 38.71
CA GLY A 26 0.07 -38.68 38.64
C GLY A 26 0.14 -37.57 37.58
N LEU A 27 1.22 -36.79 37.57
CA LEU A 27 1.48 -35.80 36.51
C LEU A 27 1.64 -36.48 35.14
N GLY A 28 2.31 -37.64 35.08
CA GLY A 28 2.42 -38.43 33.85
C GLY A 28 1.06 -38.90 33.30
N VAL A 29 0.11 -39.25 34.17
CA VAL A 29 -1.27 -39.59 33.76
C VAL A 29 -1.97 -38.39 33.13
N PHE A 30 -1.87 -37.22 33.75
CA PHE A 30 -2.39 -35.97 33.19
C PHE A 30 -1.76 -35.68 31.82
N MET A 31 -0.43 -35.77 31.72
CA MET A 31 0.30 -35.50 30.49
C MET A 31 -0.12 -36.43 29.36
N ILE A 32 -0.24 -37.74 29.61
CA ILE A 32 -0.71 -38.70 28.60
C ILE A 32 -2.14 -38.38 28.17
N ALA A 33 -3.04 -38.10 29.12
CA ALA A 33 -4.43 -37.76 28.81
C ALA A 33 -4.54 -36.47 27.97
N ASN A 34 -3.70 -35.48 28.28
CA ASN A 34 -3.61 -34.22 27.56
C ASN A 34 -3.01 -34.42 26.15
N THR A 35 -1.94 -35.20 26.01
CA THR A 35 -1.38 -35.60 24.71
C THR A 35 -2.43 -36.28 23.83
N LEU A 36 -3.21 -37.22 24.38
CA LEU A 36 -4.28 -37.89 23.64
C LEU A 36 -5.34 -36.90 23.19
N TYR A 37 -5.74 -35.97 24.05
CA TYR A 37 -6.65 -34.88 23.69
C TYR A 37 -6.10 -34.02 22.54
N LEU A 38 -4.83 -33.58 22.60
CA LEU A 38 -4.20 -32.76 21.56
C LEU A 38 -4.07 -33.52 20.23
N LEU A 39 -3.78 -34.83 20.28
CA LEU A 39 -3.74 -35.69 19.10
C LEU A 39 -5.13 -35.86 18.47
N VAL A 40 -6.18 -36.04 19.28
CA VAL A 40 -7.56 -36.09 18.79
C VAL A 40 -7.95 -34.77 18.13
N ASN A 41 -7.65 -33.64 18.77
CA ASN A 41 -7.93 -32.32 18.20
C ASN A 41 -7.20 -32.13 16.86
N ARG A 42 -5.93 -32.56 16.78
CA ARG A 42 -5.15 -32.53 15.53
C ARG A 42 -5.75 -33.43 14.45
N LEU A 43 -6.22 -34.62 14.81
CA LEU A 43 -6.86 -35.54 13.86
C LEU A 43 -8.15 -34.93 13.29
N ILE A 44 -8.98 -34.35 14.14
CA ILE A 44 -10.22 -33.66 13.73
C ILE A 44 -9.90 -32.48 12.81
N ASP A 45 -8.84 -31.71 13.10
CA ASP A 45 -8.36 -30.61 12.26
C ASP A 45 -7.92 -31.11 10.86
N THR A 46 -7.16 -32.21 10.80
CA THR A 46 -6.76 -32.82 9.51
C THR A 46 -7.93 -33.38 8.70
N MET A 47 -9.02 -33.76 9.35
CA MET A 47 -10.24 -34.25 8.69
C MET A 47 -11.17 -33.12 8.22
N GLY A 48 -10.83 -31.85 8.50
CA GLY A 48 -11.63 -30.70 8.10
C GLY A 48 -12.97 -30.57 8.84
N TRP A 49 -13.11 -31.20 10.01
CA TRP A 49 -14.32 -31.13 10.84
C TRP A 49 -14.35 -29.84 11.67
N ARG A 50 -14.57 -28.72 10.96
CA ARG A 50 -14.41 -27.33 11.43
C ARG A 50 -15.42 -26.86 12.49
N THR A 51 -16.49 -27.60 12.73
CA THR A 51 -17.54 -27.26 13.72
C THR A 51 -17.19 -27.67 15.15
N VAL A 52 -16.10 -28.45 15.35
CA VAL A 52 -15.70 -29.01 16.65
C VAL A 52 -14.26 -28.61 17.03
N THR A 53 -13.47 -28.10 16.10
CA THR A 53 -12.11 -27.58 16.34
C THR A 53 -12.08 -26.06 16.38
N ALA A 54 -10.94 -25.49 16.79
CA ALA A 54 -10.64 -24.08 16.59
C ALA A 54 -10.94 -23.70 15.12
N GLY A 55 -12.05 -23.00 14.90
CA GLY A 55 -12.49 -22.60 13.57
C GLY A 55 -11.59 -21.53 12.98
N GLU A 56 -11.92 -21.05 11.78
CA GLU A 56 -11.21 -19.93 11.13
C GLU A 56 -11.30 -18.60 11.91
N ALA A 57 -12.11 -18.54 12.98
CA ALA A 57 -12.36 -17.33 13.77
C ALA A 57 -12.06 -17.46 15.27
N SER A 58 -12.00 -18.67 15.84
CA SER A 58 -11.96 -18.86 17.28
C SER A 58 -10.98 -19.94 17.74
N LEU A 59 -10.30 -19.68 18.85
CA LEU A 59 -9.42 -20.63 19.52
C LEU A 59 -9.99 -20.91 20.92
N PRO A 60 -10.69 -22.05 21.15
CA PRO A 60 -11.39 -22.28 22.41
C PRO A 60 -10.48 -22.09 23.63
N LYS A 61 -10.89 -21.28 24.61
CA LYS A 61 -10.10 -20.96 25.82
C LYS A 61 -9.63 -22.24 26.54
N TRP A 62 -10.47 -23.29 26.56
CA TRP A 62 -10.13 -24.60 27.10
C TRP A 62 -8.97 -25.30 26.38
N PHE A 63 -8.92 -25.20 25.05
CA PHE A 63 -7.83 -25.74 24.26
C PHE A 63 -6.51 -25.04 24.59
N GLN A 64 -6.54 -23.71 24.73
CA GLN A 64 -5.36 -22.93 25.12
C GLN A 64 -4.88 -23.29 26.52
N PHE A 65 -5.80 -23.42 27.47
CA PHE A 65 -5.48 -23.88 28.82
C PHE A 65 -4.81 -25.26 28.80
N LEU A 66 -5.31 -26.20 28.00
CA LEU A 66 -4.71 -27.53 27.88
C LEU A 66 -3.32 -27.50 27.24
N ILE A 67 -3.07 -26.64 26.26
CA ILE A 67 -1.71 -26.44 25.71
C ILE A 67 -0.77 -25.83 26.76
N LEU A 68 -1.17 -24.72 27.40
CA LEU A 68 -0.31 -24.04 28.38
C LEU A 68 -0.01 -24.96 29.57
N SER A 69 -1.01 -25.70 30.04
CA SER A 69 -0.83 -26.68 31.11
C SER A 69 0.02 -27.88 30.66
N HIS A 70 -0.06 -28.32 29.40
CA HIS A 70 0.84 -29.34 28.86
C HIS A 70 2.30 -28.91 29.01
N THR A 71 2.62 -27.69 28.59
CA THR A 71 3.98 -27.15 28.70
C THR A 71 4.40 -26.97 30.15
N GLY A 72 3.60 -26.27 30.96
CA GLY A 72 3.94 -25.97 32.35
C GLY A 72 4.09 -27.23 33.21
N ILE A 73 3.11 -28.14 33.15
CA ILE A 73 3.15 -29.41 33.90
C ILE A 73 4.23 -30.33 33.33
N GLY A 74 4.46 -30.31 32.01
CA GLY A 74 5.54 -31.04 31.36
C GLY A 74 6.92 -30.67 31.90
N LEU A 75 7.21 -29.37 32.05
CA LEU A 75 8.47 -28.88 32.63
C LEU A 75 8.63 -29.29 34.10
N VAL A 76 7.56 -29.15 34.90
CA VAL A 76 7.56 -29.59 36.30
C VAL A 76 7.78 -31.11 36.40
N LEU A 77 7.10 -31.88 35.56
CA LEU A 77 7.27 -33.33 35.47
C LEU A 77 8.70 -33.71 35.09
N ALA A 78 9.29 -33.04 34.09
CA ALA A 78 10.65 -33.27 33.65
C ALA A 78 11.67 -32.99 34.77
N ALA A 79 11.53 -31.87 35.47
CA ALA A 79 12.38 -31.52 36.60
C ALA A 79 12.27 -32.57 37.74
N LEU A 80 11.05 -32.92 38.14
CA LEU A 80 10.80 -33.92 39.18
C LEU A 80 11.29 -35.32 38.78
N ALA A 81 11.07 -35.72 37.53
CA ALA A 81 11.49 -37.03 37.01
C ALA A 81 13.02 -37.11 36.92
N THR A 82 13.69 -36.05 36.50
CA THR A 82 15.16 -35.98 36.42
C THR A 82 15.77 -36.02 37.82
N ALA A 83 15.25 -35.22 38.76
CA ALA A 83 15.69 -35.24 40.15
C ALA A 83 15.49 -36.63 40.78
N PHE A 84 14.32 -37.26 40.53
CA PHE A 84 14.06 -38.62 40.97
C PHE A 84 15.04 -39.61 40.35
N ALA A 85 15.29 -39.52 39.04
CA ALA A 85 16.18 -40.43 38.32
C ALA A 85 17.62 -40.33 38.82
N LEU A 86 18.16 -39.13 39.01
CA LEU A 86 19.51 -38.91 39.57
C LEU A 86 19.62 -39.48 41.00
N TRP A 87 18.61 -39.21 41.84
CA TRP A 87 18.57 -39.73 43.20
C TRP A 87 18.39 -41.26 43.26
N HIS A 88 17.64 -41.83 42.32
CA HIS A 88 17.41 -43.25 42.23
C HIS A 88 18.63 -43.99 41.66
N LEU A 89 19.22 -43.48 40.58
CA LEU A 89 20.34 -44.07 39.86
C LEU A 89 21.58 -44.20 40.75
N THR A 90 21.93 -43.15 41.50
CA THR A 90 23.04 -43.17 42.47
C THR A 90 22.90 -44.29 43.49
N ARG A 91 21.68 -44.54 43.99
CA ARG A 91 21.42 -45.63 44.95
C ARG A 91 21.40 -47.01 44.31
N VAL A 92 20.83 -47.15 43.11
CA VAL A 92 20.79 -48.43 42.39
C VAL A 92 22.20 -48.87 42.03
N TRP A 93 23.03 -47.94 41.55
CA TRP A 93 24.43 -48.18 41.17
C TRP A 93 25.28 -48.67 42.36
N VAL A 94 25.04 -48.15 43.56
CA VAL A 94 25.73 -48.56 44.79
C VAL A 94 25.24 -49.91 45.35
N ARG A 95 23.97 -50.29 45.14
CA ARG A 95 23.34 -51.43 45.87
C ARG A 95 22.96 -52.66 45.04
N ARG A 96 22.78 -52.58 43.71
CA ARG A 96 22.46 -53.75 42.86
C ARG A 96 23.02 -53.61 41.44
N ARG A 97 23.66 -54.67 40.93
CA ARG A 97 24.26 -54.75 39.58
C ARG A 97 23.32 -55.41 38.54
N ASN A 98 22.01 -55.14 38.57
CA ASN A 98 21.11 -55.63 37.51
C ASN A 98 21.31 -54.76 36.26
N ARG A 99 22.14 -55.26 35.33
CA ARG A 99 22.52 -54.56 34.09
C ARG A 99 21.30 -54.15 33.26
N THR A 100 20.31 -55.03 33.12
CA THR A 100 19.10 -54.75 32.34
C THR A 100 18.28 -53.61 32.96
N ALA A 101 18.09 -53.60 34.28
CA ALA A 101 17.38 -52.51 34.96
C ALA A 101 18.12 -51.17 34.85
N LEU A 102 19.46 -51.18 34.93
CA LEU A 102 20.29 -49.99 34.72
C LEU A 102 20.17 -49.46 33.29
N VAL A 103 20.33 -50.31 32.27
CA VAL A 103 20.24 -49.93 30.85
C VAL A 103 18.85 -49.38 30.53
N THR A 104 17.79 -50.10 30.91
CA THR A 104 16.41 -49.65 30.68
C THR A 104 16.10 -48.33 31.38
N GLY A 105 16.67 -48.08 32.56
CA GLY A 105 16.49 -46.83 33.31
C GLY A 105 17.23 -45.65 32.68
N VAL A 106 18.45 -45.86 32.20
CA VAL A 106 19.22 -44.86 31.43
C VAL A 106 18.47 -44.51 30.15
N VAL A 107 17.95 -45.51 29.41
CA VAL A 107 17.15 -45.28 28.19
C VAL A 107 15.91 -44.41 28.47
N VAL A 108 15.18 -44.69 29.56
CA VAL A 108 14.02 -43.87 29.97
C VAL A 108 14.43 -42.44 30.33
N LEU A 109 15.54 -42.27 31.05
CA LEU A 109 16.06 -40.94 31.39
C LEU A 109 16.49 -40.16 30.13
N THR A 110 17.24 -40.80 29.23
CA THR A 110 17.64 -40.21 27.96
C THR A 110 16.43 -39.80 27.14
N LEU A 111 15.40 -40.65 27.03
CA LEU A 111 14.19 -40.29 26.29
C LEU A 111 13.42 -39.14 26.95
N GLY A 112 13.39 -39.07 28.28
CA GLY A 112 12.82 -37.93 29.02
C GLY A 112 13.58 -36.62 28.76
N LEU A 113 14.91 -36.67 28.68
CA LEU A 113 15.74 -35.53 28.32
C LEU A 113 15.52 -35.12 26.85
N VAL A 114 15.38 -36.07 25.93
CA VAL A 114 15.01 -35.80 24.53
C VAL A 114 13.64 -35.14 24.46
N LEU A 115 12.64 -35.64 25.19
CA LEU A 115 11.30 -35.04 25.25
C LEU A 115 11.35 -33.60 25.77
N THR A 116 12.15 -33.35 26.81
CA THR A 116 12.33 -32.00 27.38
C THR A 116 13.05 -31.08 26.40
N GLY A 117 14.17 -31.53 25.81
CA GLY A 117 14.95 -30.74 24.86
C GLY A 117 14.18 -30.42 23.59
N THR A 118 13.53 -31.42 22.99
CA THR A 118 12.65 -31.22 21.81
C THR A 118 11.45 -30.34 22.15
N GLY A 119 10.86 -30.47 23.34
CA GLY A 119 9.77 -29.61 23.79
C GLY A 119 10.21 -28.16 23.95
N LEU A 120 11.38 -27.91 24.52
CA LEU A 120 11.96 -26.57 24.64
C LEU A 120 12.30 -25.98 23.27
N LEU A 121 12.81 -26.78 22.32
CA LEU A 121 13.06 -26.35 20.94
C LEU A 121 11.77 -25.95 20.21
N ILE A 122 10.69 -26.72 20.41
CA ILE A 122 9.35 -26.41 19.88
C ILE A 122 8.82 -25.08 20.42
N ILE A 123 9.22 -24.69 21.65
CA ILE A 123 8.80 -23.44 22.30
C ILE A 123 9.74 -22.27 21.96
N SER A 124 11.05 -22.52 21.72
CA SER A 124 12.06 -21.48 21.52
C SER A 124 12.06 -20.87 20.12
N GLU A 125 11.58 -21.60 19.11
CA GLU A 125 11.36 -21.10 17.74
C GLU A 125 9.86 -21.16 17.45
N ALA A 126 9.10 -20.16 17.90
CA ALA A 126 7.64 -20.13 17.81
C ALA A 126 7.12 -20.02 16.35
N ASN A 127 7.28 -21.10 15.58
CA ASN A 127 6.44 -21.59 14.50
C ASN A 127 6.84 -23.06 14.20
N SER A 128 6.32 -24.01 14.99
CA SER A 128 6.72 -25.43 15.01
C SER A 128 6.29 -26.27 13.80
N ARG A 129 6.25 -25.70 12.59
CA ARG A 129 6.00 -26.43 11.34
C ARG A 129 7.26 -26.63 10.50
N ASP A 130 8.29 -25.80 10.68
CA ASP A 130 9.51 -25.88 9.86
C ASP A 130 10.56 -26.83 10.47
N ASN A 131 10.65 -26.93 11.80
CA ASN A 131 11.46 -27.96 12.47
C ASN A 131 10.67 -29.26 12.65
N GLN A 132 10.26 -29.86 11.53
CA GLN A 132 9.50 -31.13 11.51
C GLN A 132 10.23 -32.23 12.28
N LEU A 133 11.56 -32.20 12.30
CA LEU A 133 12.38 -33.15 13.03
C LEU A 133 12.15 -33.06 14.54
N ALA A 134 12.28 -31.88 15.15
CA ALA A 134 12.05 -31.71 16.59
C ALA A 134 10.61 -32.09 16.98
N TYR A 135 9.63 -31.70 16.17
CA TYR A 135 8.22 -32.05 16.37
C TYR A 135 8.00 -33.57 16.39
N TRP A 136 8.42 -34.27 15.33
CA TRP A 136 8.20 -35.71 15.23
C TRP A 136 9.00 -36.49 16.26
N LEU A 137 10.23 -36.06 16.57
CA LEU A 137 11.01 -36.64 17.68
C LEU A 137 10.28 -36.48 19.02
N HIS A 138 9.67 -35.32 19.28
CA HIS A 138 8.89 -35.10 20.50
C HIS A 138 7.67 -36.03 20.58
N VAL A 139 6.89 -36.15 19.51
CA VAL A 139 5.70 -37.02 19.45
C VAL A 139 6.09 -38.49 19.61
N ILE A 140 7.11 -38.95 18.88
CA ILE A 140 7.59 -40.34 18.96
C ILE A 140 8.11 -40.63 20.37
N ALA A 141 8.90 -39.72 20.96
CA ALA A 141 9.39 -39.87 22.32
C ALA A 141 8.25 -39.93 23.34
N ALA A 142 7.22 -39.10 23.18
CA ALA A 142 6.04 -39.10 24.06
C ALA A 142 5.29 -40.44 24.01
N VAL A 143 5.17 -41.06 22.83
CA VAL A 143 4.53 -42.37 22.65
C VAL A 143 5.37 -43.51 23.22
N LEU A 144 6.69 -43.46 23.03
CA LEU A 144 7.61 -44.51 23.49
C LEU A 144 7.83 -44.47 25.01
N MET A 145 7.74 -43.29 25.64
CA MET A 145 8.06 -43.09 27.05
C MET A 145 7.23 -44.00 28.00
N PRO A 146 5.90 -44.12 27.89
CA PRO A 146 5.13 -45.08 28.71
C PRO A 146 5.54 -46.54 28.49
N LEU A 147 5.83 -46.93 27.24
CA LEU A 147 6.21 -48.31 26.89
C LEU A 147 7.56 -48.68 27.51
N LEU A 148 8.54 -47.80 27.38
CA LEU A 148 9.88 -47.99 27.93
C LEU A 148 9.88 -47.90 29.46
N TYR A 149 9.04 -47.05 30.05
CA TYR A 149 8.85 -47.01 31.49
C TYR A 149 8.25 -48.32 32.03
N ILE A 150 7.25 -48.88 31.36
CA ILE A 150 6.67 -50.19 31.72
C ILE A 150 7.74 -51.29 31.60
N TRP A 151 8.54 -51.26 30.55
CA TRP A 151 9.65 -52.19 30.35
C TRP A 151 10.71 -52.09 31.45
N HIS A 152 11.13 -50.87 31.81
CA HIS A 152 12.03 -50.60 32.93
C HIS A 152 11.45 -51.13 34.26
N ARG A 153 10.17 -50.89 34.53
CA ARG A 153 9.53 -51.38 35.77
C ARG A 153 9.46 -52.91 35.83
N ARG A 154 9.23 -53.57 34.68
CA ARG A 154 9.24 -55.04 34.57
C ARG A 154 10.64 -55.63 34.79
N SER A 155 11.70 -54.92 34.38
CA SER A 155 13.09 -55.37 34.55
C SER A 155 13.67 -55.07 35.95
N SER A 156 13.08 -54.12 36.70
CA SER A 156 13.62 -53.60 37.98
C SER A 156 13.09 -54.24 39.27
N ILE A 157 12.36 -55.37 39.23
CA ILE A 157 11.96 -56.20 40.41
C ILE A 157 10.51 -56.02 40.94
N TRP A 158 9.66 -55.14 40.38
CA TRP A 158 8.25 -55.04 40.84
C TRP A 158 7.24 -55.09 39.69
N ARG A 159 6.48 -56.18 39.59
CA ARG A 159 5.31 -56.28 38.69
C ARG A 159 4.17 -55.47 39.31
N PRO A 160 3.76 -54.31 38.78
CA PRO A 160 2.51 -53.70 39.21
C PRO A 160 1.38 -54.72 39.02
N THR A 161 0.51 -54.88 40.01
CA THR A 161 -0.63 -55.79 39.90
C THR A 161 -1.52 -55.37 38.73
N ALA A 162 -2.16 -56.33 38.06
CA ALA A 162 -3.09 -56.04 36.96
C ALA A 162 -4.15 -54.98 37.35
N PHE A 163 -4.52 -54.96 38.63
CA PHE A 163 -5.38 -53.95 39.25
C PHE A 163 -4.84 -52.52 39.15
N VAL A 164 -3.56 -52.29 39.46
CA VAL A 164 -2.93 -50.95 39.39
C VAL A 164 -2.80 -50.51 37.94
N GLN A 165 -2.45 -51.41 37.02
CA GLN A 165 -2.39 -51.10 35.58
C GLN A 165 -3.76 -50.71 35.03
N LYS A 166 -4.81 -51.47 35.37
CA LYS A 166 -6.19 -51.16 34.97
C LYS A 166 -6.65 -49.81 35.50
N ARG A 167 -6.35 -49.48 36.77
CA ARG A 167 -6.68 -48.17 37.34
C ARG A 167 -5.98 -47.01 36.64
N VAL A 168 -4.70 -47.13 36.30
CA VAL A 168 -3.97 -46.06 35.58
C VAL A 168 -4.57 -45.82 34.19
N VAL A 169 -4.87 -46.87 33.45
CA VAL A 169 -5.53 -46.76 32.14
C VAL A 169 -6.92 -46.13 32.26
N GLN A 170 -7.70 -46.54 33.28
CA GLN A 170 -9.01 -45.93 33.56
C GLN A 170 -8.89 -44.43 33.90
N MET A 171 -7.90 -44.04 34.71
CA MET A 171 -7.67 -42.62 35.03
C MET A 171 -7.29 -41.80 33.79
N ILE A 172 -6.44 -42.33 32.91
CA ILE A 172 -6.10 -41.66 31.64
C ILE A 172 -7.36 -41.51 30.78
N ALA A 173 -8.15 -42.57 30.61
CA ALA A 173 -9.36 -42.54 29.80
C ALA A 173 -10.39 -41.55 30.35
N VAL A 174 -10.65 -41.56 31.67
CA VAL A 174 -11.56 -40.60 32.32
C VAL A 174 -11.05 -39.17 32.14
N ALA A 175 -9.77 -38.91 32.38
CA ALA A 175 -9.19 -37.58 32.19
C ALA A 175 -9.31 -37.10 30.73
N THR A 176 -9.02 -37.95 29.75
CA THR A 176 -9.19 -37.61 28.32
C THR A 176 -10.65 -37.31 27.98
N VAL A 177 -11.61 -38.09 28.49
CA VAL A 177 -13.05 -37.81 28.30
C VAL A 177 -13.44 -36.48 28.93
N VAL A 178 -12.95 -36.17 30.14
CA VAL A 178 -13.18 -34.87 30.80
C VAL A 178 -12.60 -33.72 29.97
N PHE A 179 -11.40 -33.88 29.41
CA PHE A 179 -10.80 -32.85 28.55
C PHE A 179 -11.59 -32.64 27.26
N LEU A 180 -12.07 -33.71 26.62
CA LEU A 180 -12.92 -33.62 25.44
C LEU A 180 -14.29 -33.00 25.76
N ALA A 181 -14.90 -33.36 26.88
CA ALA A 181 -16.16 -32.78 27.34
C ALA A 181 -16.01 -31.28 27.69
N GLY A 182 -14.92 -30.90 28.37
CA GLY A 182 -14.61 -29.51 28.64
C GLY A 182 -14.42 -28.69 27.36
N HIS A 183 -13.79 -29.27 26.34
CA HIS A 183 -13.67 -28.62 25.03
C HIS A 183 -15.03 -28.34 24.41
N TRP A 184 -15.89 -29.36 24.36
CA TRP A 184 -17.23 -29.26 23.82
C TRP A 184 -18.10 -28.24 24.55
N LEU A 185 -18.03 -28.19 25.88
CA LEU A 185 -18.77 -27.21 26.68
C LEU A 185 -18.26 -25.77 26.50
N SER A 186 -17.00 -25.61 26.08
CA SER A 186 -16.38 -24.31 25.82
C SER A 186 -16.40 -23.88 24.35
N SER A 187 -16.82 -24.75 23.43
CA SER A 187 -16.91 -24.45 22.00
C SER A 187 -18.26 -23.81 21.71
N GLY A 188 -18.30 -22.47 21.59
CA GLY A 188 -19.52 -21.72 21.29
C GLY A 188 -19.64 -20.32 21.90
N GLU A 189 -18.64 -19.82 22.63
CA GLU A 189 -18.61 -18.40 23.01
C GLU A 189 -18.51 -17.52 21.75
N SER A 190 -19.29 -16.44 21.72
CA SER A 190 -19.27 -15.43 20.65
C SER A 190 -17.91 -14.74 20.59
N ASP A 191 -17.43 -14.46 19.38
CA ASP A 191 -16.15 -13.77 19.15
C ASP A 191 -16.29 -12.23 19.21
N LEU A 192 -17.47 -11.69 19.52
CA LEU A 192 -17.74 -10.25 19.56
C LEU A 192 -17.73 -9.72 21.00
N THR A 193 -17.29 -8.48 21.16
CA THR A 193 -17.41 -7.79 22.46
C THR A 193 -18.87 -7.54 22.82
N VAL A 194 -19.18 -7.42 24.12
CA VAL A 194 -20.54 -7.14 24.62
C VAL A 194 -21.14 -5.91 23.93
N GLU A 195 -20.35 -4.86 23.70
CA GLU A 195 -20.84 -3.66 23.02
C GLU A 195 -21.22 -3.93 21.54
N ALA A 196 -20.48 -4.80 20.84
CA ALA A 196 -20.80 -5.23 19.48
C ALA A 196 -22.01 -6.19 19.45
N GLU A 197 -22.14 -7.05 20.45
CA GLU A 197 -23.32 -7.91 20.64
C GLU A 197 -24.57 -7.10 20.91
N GLU A 198 -24.53 -6.14 21.83
CA GLU A 198 -25.64 -5.24 22.12
C GLU A 198 -26.05 -4.43 20.89
N ALA A 199 -25.07 -3.97 20.09
CA ALA A 199 -25.35 -3.31 18.81
C ALA A 199 -26.09 -4.25 17.85
N LEU A 200 -25.64 -5.49 17.69
CA LEU A 200 -26.34 -6.51 16.91
C LEU A 200 -27.74 -6.81 17.45
N GLU A 201 -27.90 -7.01 18.76
CA GLU A 201 -29.18 -7.36 19.38
C GLU A 201 -30.24 -6.26 19.23
N ARG A 202 -29.84 -4.99 19.20
CA ARG A 202 -30.73 -3.85 18.91
C ARG A 202 -31.24 -3.80 17.47
N GLY A 203 -30.84 -4.74 16.62
CA GLY A 203 -31.17 -4.73 15.20
C GLY A 203 -30.41 -3.65 14.42
N ALA A 204 -29.35 -3.05 14.98
CA ALA A 204 -28.52 -2.07 14.28
C ALA A 204 -27.88 -2.64 13.01
N TYR A 205 -27.82 -3.97 12.94
CA TYR A 205 -27.45 -4.72 11.75
C TYR A 205 -28.37 -4.52 10.54
N THR A 206 -29.54 -3.90 10.68
CA THR A 206 -30.42 -3.53 9.54
C THR A 206 -30.23 -2.07 9.11
N GLY A 207 -29.29 -1.35 9.74
CA GLY A 207 -28.92 -0.01 9.32
C GLY A 207 -28.34 -0.01 7.90
N PRO A 208 -28.42 1.12 7.19
CA PRO A 208 -27.77 1.27 5.89
C PRO A 208 -26.25 1.04 6.02
N GLY A 209 -25.81 -0.19 5.74
CA GLY A 209 -24.40 -0.62 5.82
C GLY A 209 -24.18 -2.06 6.33
N SER A 210 -25.06 -2.62 7.17
CA SER A 210 -24.65 -3.69 8.10
C SER A 210 -25.13 -5.14 7.84
N LYS A 211 -26.24 -5.37 7.13
CA LYS A 211 -26.63 -6.76 6.74
C LYS A 211 -26.72 -7.04 5.27
N GLN A 212 -27.00 -6.02 4.49
CA GLN A 212 -27.49 -6.22 3.15
C GLN A 212 -27.14 -4.98 2.34
N ARG A 213 -26.06 -5.07 1.55
CA ARG A 213 -26.30 -4.83 0.11
C ARG A 213 -27.13 -6.01 -0.39
N ASP A 214 -28.36 -6.14 0.09
CA ASP A 214 -29.35 -6.86 -0.67
C ASP A 214 -29.63 -5.93 -1.84
N LEU A 215 -28.82 -6.15 -2.87
CA LEU A 215 -29.00 -5.50 -4.15
C LEU A 215 -30.46 -5.72 -4.59
N SER A 216 -31.14 -6.81 -4.19
CA SER A 216 -32.54 -7.11 -4.54
C SER A 216 -33.58 -6.09 -4.05
N ALA A 217 -33.39 -5.40 -2.92
CA ALA A 217 -34.32 -4.37 -2.45
C ALA A 217 -34.18 -3.03 -3.19
N PHE A 218 -33.04 -2.82 -3.86
CA PHE A 218 -32.78 -1.73 -4.81
C PHE A 218 -32.82 -2.21 -6.28
N VAL A 219 -33.13 -3.50 -6.48
CA VAL A 219 -33.30 -4.19 -7.74
C VAL A 219 -34.77 -4.62 -7.80
N GLY A 220 -35.63 -3.68 -8.19
CA GLY A 220 -36.47 -4.03 -9.33
C GLY A 220 -35.54 -4.18 -10.54
N GLU A 221 -35.79 -5.19 -11.39
CA GLU A 221 -35.14 -5.69 -12.63
C GLU A 221 -34.07 -4.88 -13.43
N ALA A 222 -33.49 -3.81 -12.90
CA ALA A 222 -32.43 -2.99 -13.46
C ALA A 222 -31.14 -3.17 -12.67
N GLY A 223 -30.20 -3.91 -13.24
CA GLY A 223 -28.82 -3.98 -12.74
C GLY A 223 -28.11 -2.64 -12.94
N PHE A 224 -28.17 -1.75 -11.94
CA PHE A 224 -27.18 -0.68 -11.73
C PHE A 224 -27.44 0.11 -10.43
N VAL A 225 -26.52 -0.02 -9.45
CA VAL A 225 -26.41 0.90 -8.30
C VAL A 225 -25.17 1.77 -8.53
N PRO A 226 -25.24 3.11 -8.40
CA PRO A 226 -24.05 3.94 -8.43
C PRO A 226 -23.03 3.45 -7.41
N ALA A 227 -21.80 3.26 -7.86
CA ALA A 227 -20.73 2.78 -7.01
C ALA A 227 -20.44 3.82 -5.90
N ALA A 228 -20.47 3.35 -4.64
CA ALA A 228 -20.20 4.13 -3.40
C ALA A 228 -21.27 5.13 -2.96
N TYR A 229 -22.50 4.66 -2.71
CA TYR A 229 -23.40 5.43 -1.84
C TYR A 229 -23.59 4.72 -0.50
N VAL A 230 -22.89 5.22 0.50
CA VAL A 230 -23.38 5.16 1.87
C VAL A 230 -24.65 6.03 1.89
N PRO A 231 -25.84 5.49 2.22
CA PRO A 231 -27.08 6.27 2.18
C PRO A 231 -27.02 7.53 3.05
N GLU A 232 -27.72 8.62 2.66
CA GLU A 232 -27.77 9.87 3.44
C GLU A 232 -28.16 9.64 4.91
N GLY A 233 -28.98 8.63 5.17
CA GLY A 233 -29.38 8.25 6.53
C GLY A 233 -28.34 7.46 7.33
N SER A 234 -27.17 7.14 6.76
CA SER A 234 -26.08 6.48 7.49
C SER A 234 -25.36 7.47 8.41
N PRO A 235 -24.97 7.06 9.64
CA PRO A 235 -24.22 7.93 10.54
C PRO A 235 -22.87 8.39 9.96
N PHE A 236 -22.29 7.59 9.05
CA PHE A 236 -21.01 7.88 8.42
C PHE A 236 -21.11 8.81 7.22
N PHE A 237 -22.30 8.99 6.62
CA PHE A 237 -22.47 9.85 5.46
C PHE A 237 -21.92 11.26 5.72
N PRO A 238 -21.16 11.88 4.80
CA PRO A 238 -20.86 11.39 3.44
C PRO A 238 -19.70 10.39 3.30
N SER A 239 -18.98 10.01 4.36
CA SER A 239 -17.90 8.99 4.27
C SER A 239 -18.37 7.70 3.58
N ALA A 240 -17.51 7.10 2.75
CA ALA A 240 -17.79 5.79 2.17
C ALA A 240 -17.38 4.62 3.09
N THR A 241 -16.71 4.91 4.22
CA THR A 241 -16.33 3.88 5.19
C THR A 241 -17.54 3.43 5.99
N THR A 242 -17.62 2.12 6.21
CA THR A 242 -18.68 1.50 7.01
C THR A 242 -18.11 0.58 8.08
N THR A 243 -18.97 0.16 9.00
CA THR A 243 -18.69 -0.86 10.00
C THR A 243 -19.64 -2.05 9.80
N THR A 244 -19.26 -3.21 10.33
CA THR A 244 -20.11 -4.41 10.24
C THR A 244 -21.49 -4.19 10.89
N THR A 245 -21.57 -3.37 11.95
CA THR A 245 -22.83 -2.94 12.58
C THR A 245 -23.51 -1.75 11.89
N GLY A 246 -22.80 -0.98 11.06
CA GLY A 246 -23.33 0.19 10.36
C GLY A 246 -23.52 1.43 11.24
N ASP A 247 -23.09 1.33 12.50
CA ASP A 247 -23.17 2.38 13.52
C ASP A 247 -21.77 2.85 13.94
N PHE A 248 -21.74 3.99 14.64
CA PHE A 248 -20.55 4.46 15.34
C PHE A 248 -20.05 3.43 16.35
N LEU A 249 -18.73 3.37 16.48
CA LEU A 249 -18.05 2.44 17.37
C LEU A 249 -17.05 3.17 18.27
N PRO A 250 -16.72 2.66 19.46
CA PRO A 250 -15.70 3.29 20.29
C PRO A 250 -14.36 3.40 19.53
N SER A 251 -13.63 4.51 19.71
CA SER A 251 -12.29 4.70 19.14
C SER A 251 -11.32 3.57 19.52
N ARG A 252 -11.56 2.94 20.69
CA ARG A 252 -10.81 1.80 21.21
C ARG A 252 -10.70 0.64 20.23
N ILE A 253 -11.58 0.52 19.24
CA ILE A 253 -11.48 -0.53 18.22
C ILE A 253 -10.19 -0.42 17.43
N ILE A 254 -9.83 0.79 17.02
CA ILE A 254 -8.62 0.99 16.22
C ILE A 254 -7.43 1.46 17.05
N THR A 255 -7.63 1.80 18.32
CA THR A 255 -6.54 2.09 19.28
C THR A 255 -6.29 0.96 20.27
N ARG A 256 -7.05 -0.14 20.26
CA ARG A 256 -7.09 -1.20 21.30
C ARG A 256 -7.24 -0.70 22.75
N GLY A 257 -7.74 0.52 22.96
CA GLY A 257 -7.75 1.14 24.28
C GLY A 257 -6.33 1.46 24.80
N ASP A 258 -5.32 1.39 23.93
CA ASP A 258 -3.95 1.81 24.18
C ASP A 258 -3.89 3.34 24.17
N LEU A 259 -4.46 3.92 25.24
CA LEU A 259 -4.41 5.34 25.53
C LEU A 259 -3.30 5.54 26.56
N SER A 260 -2.18 6.13 26.14
CA SER A 260 -1.06 6.41 27.02
C SER A 260 -1.47 7.27 28.22
N ASP A 261 -0.60 7.33 29.23
CA ASP A 261 -0.72 8.33 30.28
C ASP A 261 -0.84 9.73 29.64
N ARG A 262 -1.89 10.48 30.01
CA ARG A 262 -2.20 11.79 29.45
C ARG A 262 -1.04 12.77 29.63
N THR A 263 -0.23 12.58 30.67
CA THR A 263 0.93 13.44 30.93
C THR A 263 1.97 13.40 29.81
N PHE A 264 2.18 12.25 29.14
CA PHE A 264 3.09 12.16 28.00
C PHE A 264 2.52 12.83 26.76
N LEU A 265 1.21 12.69 26.53
CA LEU A 265 0.49 13.34 25.44
C LEU A 265 0.58 14.87 25.58
N GLU A 266 0.29 15.38 26.77
CA GLU A 266 0.30 16.81 27.08
C GLU A 266 1.69 17.43 26.88
N LYS A 267 2.76 16.73 27.25
CA LYS A 267 4.13 17.21 27.05
C LYS A 267 4.46 17.46 25.57
N ASP A 268 4.10 16.55 24.68
CA ASP A 268 4.34 16.72 23.24
C ASP A 268 3.44 17.84 22.67
N LEU A 269 2.18 17.89 23.07
CA LEU A 269 1.22 18.93 22.65
C LEU A 269 1.65 20.34 23.09
N ASP A 270 2.23 20.46 24.28
CA ASP A 270 2.70 21.74 24.80
C ASP A 270 4.01 22.20 24.15
N SER A 271 4.83 21.27 23.66
CA SER A 271 6.12 21.58 23.04
C SER A 271 6.06 21.75 21.52
N LEU A 272 5.36 20.86 20.82
CA LEU A 272 5.31 20.80 19.36
C LEU A 272 3.94 21.15 18.80
N GLY A 273 2.88 21.08 19.61
CA GLY A 273 1.50 21.26 19.15
C GLY A 273 0.77 19.97 18.76
N PHE A 274 1.51 18.88 18.62
CA PHE A 274 1.01 17.57 18.21
C PHE A 274 1.89 16.44 18.77
N VAL A 275 1.34 15.23 18.84
CA VAL A 275 1.96 14.08 19.52
C VAL A 275 2.92 13.32 18.61
N VAL A 276 4.17 13.19 19.05
CA VAL A 276 5.26 12.56 18.27
C VAL A 276 5.74 11.26 18.92
N ASN A 277 5.95 11.25 20.23
CA ASN A 277 6.62 10.16 20.93
C ASN A 277 5.67 9.03 21.31
N THR A 278 4.43 9.35 21.67
CA THR A 278 3.42 8.36 22.04
C THR A 278 2.92 7.60 20.80
N ARG A 279 2.96 6.27 20.85
CA ARG A 279 2.58 5.38 19.75
C ARG A 279 1.13 4.92 19.82
N ILE A 280 0.21 5.89 19.91
CA ILE A 280 -1.23 5.67 20.10
C ILE A 280 -1.75 4.56 19.18
N GLY A 281 -2.25 3.47 19.76
CA GLY A 281 -2.85 2.36 19.03
C GLY A 281 -1.85 1.36 18.43
N ALA A 282 -0.59 1.39 18.88
CA ALA A 282 0.44 0.44 18.47
C ALA A 282 1.17 -0.22 19.66
N GLU A 283 0.89 0.19 20.90
CA GLU A 283 1.55 -0.32 22.10
C GLU A 283 1.42 -1.84 22.26
N THR A 284 0.21 -2.38 22.03
CA THR A 284 -0.02 -3.84 22.05
C THR A 284 0.70 -4.58 20.92
N CYS A 285 0.84 -3.94 19.76
CA CYS A 285 1.48 -4.49 18.57
C CYS A 285 3.01 -4.53 18.72
N GLU A 286 3.61 -3.50 19.33
CA GLU A 286 5.05 -3.34 19.52
C GLU A 286 5.70 -4.51 20.27
N ARG A 287 4.95 -5.18 21.16
CA ARG A 287 5.43 -6.35 21.92
C ARG A 287 5.94 -7.50 21.03
N CYS A 288 5.44 -7.59 19.80
CA CYS A 288 5.81 -8.62 18.82
C CYS A 288 6.31 -8.05 17.49
N HIS A 289 6.00 -6.78 17.21
CA HIS A 289 6.25 -6.11 15.93
C HIS A 289 7.09 -4.85 16.10
N GLN A 290 8.23 -4.96 16.79
CA GLN A 290 9.07 -3.83 17.15
C GLN A 290 9.56 -3.05 15.92
N ASP A 291 10.06 -3.76 14.90
CA ASP A 291 10.60 -3.13 13.69
C ASP A 291 9.50 -2.46 12.87
N VAL A 292 8.36 -3.12 12.68
CA VAL A 292 7.21 -2.57 11.97
C VAL A 292 6.62 -1.35 12.68
N THR A 293 6.49 -1.39 14.01
CA THR A 293 5.96 -0.25 14.79
C THR A 293 6.91 0.95 14.79
N GLU A 294 8.23 0.72 14.87
CA GLU A 294 9.25 1.76 14.69
C GLU A 294 9.18 2.42 13.30
N GLN A 295 9.02 1.60 12.25
CA GLN A 295 8.87 2.10 10.88
C GLN A 295 7.61 2.95 10.72
N TRP A 296 6.47 2.44 11.19
CA TRP A 296 5.17 3.14 11.15
C TRP A 296 5.20 4.45 11.93
N ALA A 297 5.84 4.50 13.10
CA ALA A 297 5.89 5.68 13.95
C ALA A 297 6.51 6.92 13.25
N SER A 298 7.37 6.70 12.25
CA SER A 298 7.97 7.77 11.43
C SER A 298 7.16 8.17 10.19
N SER A 299 6.14 7.38 9.84
CA SER A 299 5.43 7.46 8.56
C SER A 299 4.40 8.59 8.48
N ALA A 300 4.06 9.04 7.28
CA ALA A 300 2.98 10.00 7.08
C ALA A 300 1.59 9.42 7.47
N HIS A 301 1.40 8.10 7.48
CA HIS A 301 0.16 7.47 7.95
C HIS A 301 -0.06 7.70 9.44
N ARG A 302 0.99 7.59 10.26
CA ARG A 302 0.93 7.96 11.68
C ARG A 302 0.56 9.44 11.86
N PHE A 303 0.98 10.31 10.94
CA PHE A 303 0.68 11.75 10.95
C PHE A 303 -0.35 12.13 9.88
N ALA A 304 -1.49 11.43 9.87
CA ALA A 304 -2.56 11.65 8.90
C ALA A 304 -3.76 12.46 9.43
N SER A 305 -3.86 12.67 10.75
CA SER A 305 -5.01 13.30 11.42
C SER A 305 -4.64 14.69 11.95
N PHE A 306 -5.26 15.17 13.04
CA PHE A 306 -4.98 16.47 13.68
C PHE A 306 -3.58 16.54 14.35
N ASN A 307 -2.79 15.47 14.23
CA ASN A 307 -1.35 15.46 14.47
C ASN A 307 -0.52 15.86 13.25
N ASN A 308 -1.16 16.30 12.17
CA ASN A 308 -0.57 16.89 10.98
C ASN A 308 -1.04 18.34 10.84
N PRO A 309 -0.18 19.31 11.16
CA PRO A 309 -0.57 20.73 11.19
C PRO A 309 -1.10 21.27 9.86
N PHE A 310 -0.62 20.78 8.72
CA PHE A 310 -1.08 21.18 7.38
C PHE A 310 -2.49 20.64 7.09
N TYR A 311 -2.71 19.36 7.40
CA TYR A 311 -4.03 18.74 7.27
C TYR A 311 -5.05 19.43 8.17
N GLU A 312 -4.72 19.62 9.45
CA GLU A 312 -5.58 20.27 10.43
C GLU A 312 -5.99 21.68 10.00
N ALA A 313 -5.06 22.49 9.49
CA ALA A 313 -5.37 23.81 8.96
C ALA A 313 -6.41 23.78 7.83
N THR A 314 -6.30 22.78 6.94
CA THR A 314 -7.17 22.65 5.76
C THR A 314 -8.53 22.06 6.11
N ILE A 315 -8.57 21.03 6.97
CA ILE A 315 -9.83 20.42 7.40
C ILE A 315 -10.62 21.39 8.28
N ASN A 316 -9.97 22.17 9.15
CA ASN A 316 -10.65 23.21 9.93
C ASN A 316 -11.17 24.33 9.04
N LEU A 317 -10.43 24.75 8.01
CA LEU A 317 -10.95 25.69 7.01
C LEU A 317 -12.27 25.16 6.41
N LEU A 318 -12.33 23.91 5.96
CA LEU A 318 -13.58 23.31 5.47
C LEU A 318 -14.68 23.31 6.53
N ARG A 319 -14.34 22.90 7.76
CA ARG A 319 -15.31 22.79 8.86
C ARG A 319 -15.90 24.14 9.28
N GLU A 320 -15.14 25.21 9.11
CA GLU A 320 -15.50 26.56 9.51
C GLU A 320 -16.19 27.36 8.38
N THR A 321 -15.81 27.14 7.12
CA THR A 321 -16.27 27.99 6.00
C THR A 321 -17.30 27.35 5.09
N ALA A 322 -17.43 26.02 5.08
CA ALA A 322 -18.46 25.35 4.29
C ALA A 322 -19.79 25.27 5.06
N ASP A 323 -20.90 25.37 4.35
CA ASP A 323 -22.22 25.02 4.90
C ASP A 323 -22.19 23.58 5.43
N ASP A 324 -22.64 23.35 6.66
CA ASP A 324 -22.57 22.04 7.34
C ASP A 324 -21.14 21.42 7.31
N GLY A 325 -20.11 22.27 7.37
CA GLY A 325 -18.72 21.87 7.19
C GLY A 325 -18.24 20.76 8.14
N MET A 326 -18.74 20.72 9.38
CA MET A 326 -18.43 19.63 10.30
C MET A 326 -18.97 18.29 9.78
N GLU A 327 -20.20 18.24 9.29
CA GLU A 327 -20.77 17.03 8.69
C GLU A 327 -20.00 16.62 7.43
N LYS A 328 -19.72 17.57 6.54
CA LYS A 328 -18.94 17.34 5.31
C LYS A 328 -17.55 16.77 5.58
N SER A 329 -16.93 17.14 6.70
CA SER A 329 -15.60 16.65 7.07
C SER A 329 -15.52 15.13 7.28
N LYS A 330 -16.66 14.45 7.50
CA LYS A 330 -16.73 12.98 7.51
C LYS A 330 -16.25 12.36 6.18
N TRP A 331 -16.37 13.06 5.05
CA TRP A 331 -15.85 12.58 3.76
C TRP A 331 -14.34 12.28 3.81
N CYS A 332 -13.58 13.09 4.57
CA CYS A 332 -12.14 12.96 4.71
C CYS A 332 -11.75 11.92 5.76
N SER A 333 -12.62 11.67 6.73
CA SER A 333 -12.28 10.93 7.94
C SER A 333 -12.05 9.44 7.72
N GLY A 334 -12.63 8.86 6.67
CA GLY A 334 -12.32 7.47 6.29
C GLY A 334 -10.86 7.26 5.85
N CYS A 335 -10.20 8.30 5.31
CA CYS A 335 -8.79 8.22 4.91
C CYS A 335 -7.82 8.81 5.96
N HIS A 336 -8.27 9.79 6.74
CA HIS A 336 -7.40 10.59 7.61
C HIS A 336 -7.66 10.38 9.11
N ASP A 337 -8.94 10.26 9.49
CA ASP A 337 -9.40 10.36 10.88
C ASP A 337 -10.30 9.19 11.32
N PRO A 338 -9.95 7.91 11.05
CA PRO A 338 -10.85 6.80 11.34
C PRO A 338 -11.17 6.71 12.84
N SER A 339 -10.26 7.13 13.73
CA SER A 339 -10.51 7.14 15.19
C SER A 339 -11.63 8.10 15.57
N LEU A 340 -11.58 9.33 15.05
CA LEU A 340 -12.60 10.35 15.28
C LEU A 340 -13.91 9.99 14.59
N MET A 341 -13.84 9.42 13.39
CA MET A 341 -15.00 8.98 12.62
C MET A 341 -15.77 7.90 13.35
N LEU A 342 -15.10 6.83 13.78
CA LEU A 342 -15.73 5.73 14.49
C LEU A 342 -16.37 6.22 15.80
N ALA A 343 -15.66 7.08 16.54
CA ALA A 343 -16.17 7.69 17.77
C ALA A 343 -17.33 8.69 17.56
N GLY A 344 -17.76 8.92 16.32
CA GLY A 344 -18.80 9.88 15.97
C GLY A 344 -18.43 11.29 16.41
N GLN A 345 -17.18 11.70 16.20
CA GLN A 345 -16.62 12.99 16.62
C GLN A 345 -16.39 13.99 15.48
N MET A 346 -16.45 13.56 14.23
CA MET A 346 -16.17 14.42 13.08
C MET A 346 -17.27 15.44 12.80
N ASP A 347 -18.51 15.21 13.18
CA ASP A 347 -19.64 16.12 12.94
C ASP A 347 -19.85 17.17 14.05
N LYS A 348 -18.91 17.29 14.99
CA LYS A 348 -18.93 18.26 16.10
C LYS A 348 -17.53 18.84 16.33
N PRO A 349 -17.37 19.87 17.19
CA PRO A 349 -16.04 20.40 17.51
C PRO A 349 -15.07 19.30 17.97
N VAL A 350 -13.88 19.27 17.38
CA VAL A 350 -12.82 18.29 17.69
C VAL A 350 -11.84 18.93 18.65
N ASP A 351 -11.61 18.28 19.79
CA ASP A 351 -10.52 18.65 20.69
C ASP A 351 -9.24 17.92 20.25
N ARG A 352 -8.27 18.67 19.74
CA ARG A 352 -6.97 18.15 19.28
C ARG A 352 -6.17 17.47 20.39
N ARG A 353 -6.46 17.75 21.66
CA ARG A 353 -5.80 17.13 22.82
C ARG A 353 -6.34 15.73 23.13
N THR A 354 -7.31 15.25 22.39
CA THR A 354 -7.79 13.87 22.52
C THR A 354 -6.82 12.90 21.83
N PRO A 355 -6.61 11.68 22.38
CA PRO A 355 -5.85 10.65 21.70
C PRO A 355 -6.39 10.31 20.31
N GLU A 356 -7.72 10.35 20.12
CA GLU A 356 -8.38 10.09 18.85
C GLU A 356 -7.92 11.06 17.75
N ALA A 357 -7.87 12.35 18.06
CA ALA A 357 -7.39 13.39 17.15
C ALA A 357 -5.88 13.25 16.86
N GLN A 358 -5.13 12.62 17.76
CA GLN A 358 -3.68 12.45 17.65
C GLN A 358 -3.26 11.07 17.08
N ALA A 359 -4.22 10.18 16.80
CA ALA A 359 -3.93 8.79 16.44
C ALA A 359 -3.45 8.59 14.99
N GLY A 360 -3.95 9.41 14.04
CA GLY A 360 -3.72 9.18 12.61
C GLY A 360 -4.27 7.82 12.13
N LEU A 361 -3.59 7.21 11.16
CA LEU A 361 -3.85 5.83 10.73
C LEU A 361 -3.03 4.87 11.58
N THR A 362 -3.67 4.29 12.61
CA THR A 362 -3.08 3.25 13.47
C THR A 362 -2.88 1.93 12.74
N CYS A 363 -2.21 0.96 13.38
CA CYS A 363 -2.10 -0.39 12.84
C CYS A 363 -3.49 -0.98 12.50
N LEU A 364 -4.46 -0.81 13.39
CA LEU A 364 -5.81 -1.35 13.20
C LEU A 364 -6.68 -0.51 12.27
N ALA A 365 -6.39 0.78 12.04
CA ALA A 365 -7.05 1.53 10.97
C ALA A 365 -6.90 0.83 9.61
N CYS A 366 -5.75 0.19 9.37
CA CYS A 366 -5.49 -0.62 8.17
C CYS A 366 -5.85 -2.10 8.34
N HIS A 367 -5.40 -2.73 9.44
CA HIS A 367 -5.49 -4.17 9.63
C HIS A 367 -6.87 -4.67 10.13
N ALA A 368 -7.76 -3.77 10.56
CA ALA A 368 -9.15 -4.12 10.89
C ALA A 368 -10.08 -4.05 9.66
N ILE A 369 -9.59 -3.59 8.51
CA ILE A 369 -10.35 -3.63 7.25
C ILE A 369 -10.55 -5.09 6.86
N ASP A 370 -11.81 -5.51 6.74
CA ASP A 370 -12.16 -6.89 6.41
C ASP A 370 -12.76 -7.05 5.00
N ARG A 371 -13.17 -5.94 4.38
CA ARG A 371 -13.73 -5.91 3.03
C ARG A 371 -13.42 -4.59 2.34
N ILE A 372 -13.03 -4.67 1.07
CA ILE A 372 -13.03 -3.57 0.12
C ILE A 372 -14.28 -3.71 -0.75
N HIS A 373 -15.04 -2.63 -0.94
CA HIS A 373 -16.30 -2.73 -1.67
C HIS A 373 -16.15 -2.70 -3.19
N ASN A 374 -15.28 -1.83 -3.72
CA ASN A 374 -14.88 -1.71 -5.13
C ASN A 374 -13.77 -0.65 -5.27
N GLN A 375 -13.43 -0.29 -6.51
CA GLN A 375 -12.33 0.60 -6.90
C GLN A 375 -12.74 2.08 -7.05
N THR A 376 -13.79 2.57 -6.41
CA THR A 376 -14.12 4.02 -6.43
C THR A 376 -13.20 4.87 -5.57
N GLY A 377 -12.54 4.27 -4.57
CA GLY A 377 -11.74 5.01 -3.59
C GLY A 377 -12.58 5.67 -2.49
N ASN A 378 -12.14 6.83 -1.98
CA ASN A 378 -12.79 7.59 -0.90
C ASN A 378 -13.10 6.79 0.38
N ALA A 379 -12.20 5.89 0.76
CA ALA A 379 -12.31 4.98 1.90
C ALA A 379 -13.51 4.03 1.82
N ASN A 380 -13.88 3.59 0.62
CA ASN A 380 -14.95 2.63 0.36
C ASN A 380 -14.59 1.20 0.78
N TYR A 381 -14.43 1.01 2.09
CA TYR A 381 -14.13 -0.24 2.77
C TYR A 381 -14.97 -0.40 4.05
N ASN A 382 -14.98 -1.62 4.57
CA ASN A 382 -15.61 -1.97 5.84
C ASN A 382 -14.57 -2.25 6.91
N ILE A 383 -14.76 -1.66 8.10
CA ILE A 383 -14.00 -1.98 9.32
C ILE A 383 -14.79 -3.03 10.10
N ALA A 384 -14.13 -4.13 10.46
CA ALA A 384 -14.75 -5.14 11.31
C ALA A 384 -15.07 -4.57 12.71
N ASP A 385 -16.23 -4.92 13.26
CA ASP A 385 -16.56 -4.60 14.65
C ASP A 385 -15.56 -5.26 15.63
N GLU A 386 -15.50 -4.73 16.85
CA GLU A 386 -14.57 -5.19 17.87
C GLU A 386 -14.81 -6.65 18.22
N ARG A 387 -13.76 -7.46 18.03
CA ARG A 387 -13.75 -8.86 18.43
C ARG A 387 -13.06 -9.01 19.77
N GLU A 388 -13.57 -9.93 20.59
CA GLU A 388 -12.82 -10.35 21.77
C GLU A 388 -11.46 -10.89 21.33
N ASP A 389 -10.41 -10.53 22.08
CA ASP A 389 -9.10 -11.13 21.86
C ASP A 389 -9.23 -12.64 22.17
N PRO A 390 -9.02 -13.52 21.17
CA PRO A 390 -9.34 -14.92 21.31
C PRO A 390 -8.37 -15.63 22.27
N TYR A 391 -7.29 -14.98 22.72
CA TYR A 391 -6.27 -15.60 23.57
C TYR A 391 -6.56 -15.42 25.07
N VAL A 392 -6.13 -16.40 25.87
CA VAL A 392 -6.29 -16.35 27.34
C VAL A 392 -5.51 -15.17 27.95
N PHE A 393 -6.08 -14.57 29.01
CA PHE A 393 -5.57 -13.37 29.67
C PHE A 393 -5.52 -12.11 28.77
N PRO A 394 -6.58 -11.80 28.01
CA PRO A 394 -6.57 -10.71 27.02
C PRO A 394 -6.37 -9.33 27.64
N ASN A 395 -6.77 -9.16 28.91
CA ASN A 395 -6.67 -7.89 29.65
C ASN A 395 -5.41 -7.78 30.51
N ALA A 396 -4.51 -8.77 30.49
CA ALA A 396 -3.29 -8.73 31.30
C ALA A 396 -2.29 -7.72 30.74
N LYS A 397 -1.95 -6.71 31.55
CA LYS A 397 -1.02 -5.64 31.17
C LYS A 397 0.43 -5.94 31.54
N ASP A 398 0.66 -6.81 32.51
CA ASP A 398 1.98 -7.20 32.99
C ASP A 398 1.98 -8.60 33.66
N GLY A 399 3.15 -9.02 34.14
CA GLY A 399 3.33 -10.23 34.92
C GLY A 399 3.08 -11.55 34.17
N LEU A 400 2.73 -12.60 34.93
CA LEU A 400 2.57 -13.96 34.40
C LEU A 400 1.39 -14.07 33.42
N GLY A 401 0.30 -13.32 33.64
CA GLY A 401 -0.86 -13.33 32.75
C GLY A 401 -0.50 -12.85 31.35
N LEU A 402 0.23 -11.73 31.25
CA LEU A 402 0.70 -11.20 29.97
C LEU A 402 1.68 -12.18 29.29
N LEU A 403 2.62 -12.75 30.05
CA LEU A 403 3.54 -13.75 29.51
C LEU A 403 2.79 -14.95 28.93
N MET A 404 1.74 -15.42 29.62
CA MET A 404 0.92 -16.54 29.15
C MET A 404 0.09 -16.19 27.92
N HIS A 405 -0.49 -14.99 27.87
CA HIS A 405 -1.18 -14.45 26.70
C HIS A 405 -0.26 -14.45 25.47
N ASP A 406 0.88 -13.76 25.57
CA ASP A 406 1.81 -13.61 24.46
C ASP A 406 2.40 -14.96 24.03
N THR A 407 2.65 -15.86 24.99
CA THR A 407 3.10 -17.23 24.67
C THR A 407 2.02 -18.00 23.92
N ALA A 408 0.74 -17.89 24.31
CA ALA A 408 -0.36 -18.55 23.62
C ALA A 408 -0.54 -18.01 22.19
N LEU A 409 -0.47 -16.69 22.01
CA LEU A 409 -0.54 -16.03 20.72
C LEU A 409 0.62 -16.45 19.80
N LYS A 410 1.86 -16.38 20.30
CA LYS A 410 3.06 -16.80 19.57
C LYS A 410 3.06 -18.28 19.22
N ALA A 411 2.56 -19.14 20.12
CA ALA A 411 2.48 -20.58 19.88
C ALA A 411 1.45 -20.97 18.81
N ARG A 412 0.35 -20.22 18.69
CA ARG A 412 -0.68 -20.47 17.66
C ARG A 412 -1.22 -19.15 17.07
N PRO A 413 -0.47 -18.49 16.17
CA PRO A 413 -0.82 -17.18 15.64
C PRO A 413 -1.85 -17.22 14.51
N LEU A 414 -2.43 -18.39 14.18
CA LEU A 414 -3.29 -18.58 13.02
C LEU A 414 -4.52 -17.65 13.05
N VAL A 415 -5.24 -17.61 14.18
CA VAL A 415 -6.44 -16.78 14.34
C VAL A 415 -6.07 -15.29 14.25
N HIS A 416 -4.99 -14.88 14.93
CA HIS A 416 -4.44 -13.53 14.82
C HIS A 416 -4.13 -13.14 13.36
N LYS A 417 -3.45 -14.01 12.60
CA LYS A 417 -3.16 -13.77 11.17
C LYS A 417 -4.44 -13.69 10.34
N GLN A 418 -5.42 -14.55 10.55
CA GLN A 418 -6.68 -14.51 9.79
C GLN A 418 -7.51 -13.26 10.11
N GLN A 419 -7.47 -12.78 11.36
CA GLN A 419 -8.14 -11.54 11.76
C GLN A 419 -7.46 -10.30 11.15
N LEU A 420 -6.13 -10.22 11.21
CA LEU A 420 -5.36 -9.01 10.86
C LEU A 420 -4.64 -9.06 9.51
N GLN A 421 -4.73 -10.15 8.75
CA GLN A 421 -4.09 -10.28 7.44
C GLN A 421 -5.07 -10.86 6.42
N LYS A 422 -5.68 -9.96 5.63
CA LYS A 422 -6.61 -10.33 4.56
C LYS A 422 -5.86 -10.56 3.24
N PRO A 423 -6.39 -11.43 2.33
CA PRO A 423 -5.75 -11.69 1.04
C PRO A 423 -5.48 -10.45 0.20
N PHE A 424 -6.38 -9.44 0.24
CA PHE A 424 -6.28 -8.22 -0.55
C PHE A 424 -5.19 -7.23 -0.09
N PHE A 425 -4.56 -7.42 1.08
CA PHE A 425 -3.47 -6.54 1.53
C PHE A 425 -2.22 -6.58 0.64
N LYS A 426 -2.11 -7.57 -0.24
CA LYS A 426 -1.03 -7.66 -1.25
C LYS A 426 -1.43 -7.04 -2.60
N GLU A 427 -2.64 -6.50 -2.72
CA GLU A 427 -3.22 -6.00 -3.96
C GLU A 427 -3.26 -4.47 -3.94
N ALA A 428 -3.19 -3.82 -5.11
CA ALA A 428 -3.13 -2.35 -5.18
C ALA A 428 -4.47 -1.70 -4.81
N GLU A 429 -5.56 -2.43 -4.96
CA GLU A 429 -6.94 -2.08 -4.61
C GLU A 429 -7.04 -1.67 -3.14
N PHE A 430 -6.24 -2.30 -2.27
CA PHE A 430 -6.14 -1.93 -0.86
C PHE A 430 -5.69 -0.49 -0.68
N CYS A 431 -4.58 -0.10 -1.33
CA CYS A 431 -4.09 1.28 -1.30
C CYS A 431 -5.05 2.23 -2.03
N GLY A 432 -5.69 1.74 -3.12
CA GLY A 432 -6.65 2.49 -3.92
C GLY A 432 -7.87 2.97 -3.13
N THR A 433 -8.21 2.32 -2.00
CA THR A 433 -9.29 2.80 -1.14
C THR A 433 -9.07 4.24 -0.66
N CYS A 434 -7.84 4.64 -0.35
CA CYS A 434 -7.52 5.99 0.12
C CYS A 434 -6.75 6.82 -0.93
N HIS A 435 -6.04 6.17 -1.87
CA HIS A 435 -5.25 6.81 -2.94
C HIS A 435 -5.99 6.92 -4.28
N LYS A 436 -7.32 6.85 -4.24
CA LYS A 436 -8.23 7.31 -5.28
C LYS A 436 -9.31 8.14 -4.59
N VAL A 437 -9.39 9.41 -4.95
CA VAL A 437 -10.19 10.41 -4.25
C VAL A 437 -10.98 11.20 -5.27
N SER A 438 -12.26 11.36 -4.98
CA SER A 438 -13.17 12.29 -5.63
C SER A 438 -13.80 13.21 -4.60
N LEU A 439 -14.37 14.31 -5.07
CA LEU A 439 -15.22 15.21 -4.31
C LEU A 439 -16.60 15.16 -4.96
N ASP A 440 -17.63 14.86 -4.20
CA ASP A 440 -19.01 14.80 -4.70
C ASP A 440 -19.82 16.02 -4.23
N ALA A 441 -21.02 16.21 -4.79
CA ALA A 441 -21.89 17.34 -4.48
C ALA A 441 -22.16 17.55 -2.96
N PRO A 442 -22.31 16.50 -2.13
CA PRO A 442 -22.42 16.68 -0.68
C PRO A 442 -21.22 17.38 -0.03
N VAL A 443 -20.04 17.35 -0.65
CA VAL A 443 -18.80 17.93 -0.10
C VAL A 443 -18.51 19.31 -0.68
N ASN A 444 -18.68 19.47 -2.00
CA ASN A 444 -18.31 20.70 -2.72
C ASN A 444 -19.49 21.56 -3.20
N ALA A 445 -20.73 21.16 -2.90
CA ALA A 445 -21.96 21.84 -3.33
C ALA A 445 -22.04 22.13 -4.84
N TYR A 446 -21.36 21.32 -5.66
CA TYR A 446 -21.26 21.53 -7.10
C TYR A 446 -21.53 20.25 -7.89
N ARG A 447 -20.58 19.33 -7.97
CA ARG A 447 -20.70 18.07 -8.73
C ARG A 447 -19.60 17.08 -8.34
N TRP A 448 -19.68 15.86 -8.87
CA TRP A 448 -18.55 14.95 -8.82
C TRP A 448 -17.35 15.52 -9.58
N LEU A 449 -16.21 15.63 -8.89
CA LEU A 449 -14.92 16.07 -9.38
C LEU A 449 -13.86 15.06 -8.98
N ARG A 450 -12.95 14.72 -9.90
CA ARG A 450 -11.80 13.89 -9.55
C ARG A 450 -10.77 14.71 -8.77
N GLY A 451 -10.36 14.19 -7.61
CA GLY A 451 -9.22 14.68 -6.84
C GLY A 451 -7.96 13.86 -7.16
N GLN A 452 -7.29 13.37 -6.13
CA GLN A 452 -6.11 12.49 -6.27
C GLN A 452 -6.50 11.16 -6.90
N ASN A 453 -5.64 10.59 -7.74
CA ASN A 453 -5.94 9.33 -8.41
C ASN A 453 -4.67 8.57 -8.77
N GLU A 454 -4.00 8.01 -7.77
CA GLU A 454 -2.82 7.19 -8.01
C GLU A 454 -3.20 5.80 -8.52
N TYR A 455 -4.33 5.24 -8.07
CA TYR A 455 -4.75 3.89 -8.45
C TYR A 455 -5.04 3.77 -9.95
N ASP A 456 -5.86 4.64 -10.54
CA ASP A 456 -6.15 4.52 -11.97
C ASP A 456 -4.90 4.81 -12.79
N ASN A 457 -4.07 5.77 -12.38
CA ASN A 457 -2.80 6.06 -13.06
C ASN A 457 -1.83 4.86 -13.00
N TRP A 458 -1.79 4.14 -11.88
CA TRP A 458 -1.03 2.90 -11.76
C TRP A 458 -1.61 1.77 -12.59
N HIS A 459 -2.91 1.55 -12.49
CA HIS A 459 -3.62 0.52 -13.26
C HIS A 459 -3.36 0.72 -14.75
N ASP A 460 -3.35 1.97 -15.19
CA ASP A 460 -3.18 2.38 -16.57
C ASP A 460 -1.72 2.48 -17.05
N SER A 461 -0.78 1.97 -16.26
CA SER A 461 0.66 2.02 -16.50
C SER A 461 1.24 0.71 -17.04
N GLY A 462 2.50 0.77 -17.49
CA GLY A 462 3.25 -0.45 -17.83
C GLY A 462 3.60 -1.24 -16.56
N VAL A 463 3.71 -0.58 -15.41
CA VAL A 463 4.10 -1.18 -14.13
C VAL A 463 3.06 -2.17 -13.61
N SER A 464 1.77 -1.90 -13.85
CA SER A 464 0.69 -2.83 -13.51
C SER A 464 0.62 -4.06 -14.43
N LEU A 465 1.27 -4.01 -15.60
CA LEU A 465 1.05 -4.91 -16.74
C LEU A 465 -0.44 -5.03 -17.12
N ASN A 466 -1.22 -3.97 -16.93
CA ASN A 466 -2.62 -3.92 -17.34
C ASN A 466 -2.84 -3.00 -18.56
N ALA A 467 -1.85 -2.24 -19.03
CA ALA A 467 -2.03 -1.28 -20.12
C ALA A 467 -1.09 -1.52 -21.30
N SER A 468 -1.67 -1.78 -22.48
CA SER A 468 -0.94 -2.04 -23.74
C SER A 468 -0.41 -0.79 -24.44
N ARG A 469 -0.92 0.39 -24.09
CA ARG A 469 -0.58 1.66 -24.76
C ARG A 469 0.68 2.33 -24.23
N THR A 470 1.35 1.70 -23.27
CA THR A 470 2.51 2.28 -22.59
C THR A 470 3.68 2.35 -23.55
N PHE A 471 4.60 3.28 -23.34
CA PHE A 471 5.79 3.40 -24.20
C PHE A 471 6.85 2.35 -23.85
N TYR A 472 6.90 1.96 -22.57
CA TYR A 472 7.78 0.94 -22.04
C TYR A 472 6.97 -0.08 -21.26
N LEU A 473 7.40 -1.33 -21.31
CA LEU A 473 6.79 -2.43 -20.57
C LEU A 473 7.87 -3.12 -19.72
N PRO A 474 7.74 -3.13 -18.39
CA PRO A 474 8.65 -3.87 -17.54
C PRO A 474 8.44 -5.38 -17.70
N GLU A 475 9.46 -6.16 -17.33
CA GLU A 475 9.37 -7.63 -17.39
C GLU A 475 8.37 -8.21 -16.38
N THR A 476 8.16 -7.53 -15.26
CA THR A 476 7.35 -8.02 -14.14
C THR A 476 6.38 -6.96 -13.65
N LYS A 477 5.15 -7.41 -13.36
CA LYS A 477 4.11 -6.61 -12.69
C LYS A 477 4.59 -6.21 -11.30
N ARG A 478 4.34 -4.96 -10.92
CA ARG A 478 4.52 -4.46 -9.54
C ARG A 478 3.25 -3.80 -9.05
N VAL A 479 2.97 -3.95 -7.76
CA VAL A 479 1.89 -3.26 -7.05
C VAL A 479 2.44 -2.14 -6.16
N CYS A 480 1.57 -1.29 -5.61
CA CYS A 480 1.95 -0.17 -4.74
C CYS A 480 2.93 -0.58 -3.63
N GLN A 481 2.68 -1.74 -3.00
CA GLN A 481 3.47 -2.29 -1.91
C GLN A 481 4.89 -2.69 -2.31
N ASP A 482 5.16 -2.98 -3.59
CA ASP A 482 6.51 -3.36 -4.01
C ASP A 482 7.47 -2.17 -3.99
N CYS A 483 6.95 -0.96 -4.23
CA CYS A 483 7.72 0.29 -4.21
C CYS A 483 7.63 1.03 -2.88
N HIS A 484 6.44 1.07 -2.25
CA HIS A 484 6.20 1.84 -1.03
C HIS A 484 6.35 1.04 0.26
N MET A 485 6.34 -0.30 0.17
CA MET A 485 6.61 -1.21 1.29
C MET A 485 7.71 -2.22 0.92
N PRO A 486 8.92 -1.77 0.50
CA PRO A 486 10.00 -2.68 0.14
C PRO A 486 10.40 -3.55 1.34
N LEU A 487 11.06 -4.68 1.08
CA LEU A 487 11.60 -5.49 2.17
C LEU A 487 12.75 -4.72 2.87
N GLU A 488 12.68 -4.61 4.18
CA GLU A 488 13.71 -4.00 5.03
C GLU A 488 14.13 -4.97 6.15
N PRO A 489 15.41 -4.91 6.60
CA PRO A 489 15.86 -5.65 7.78
C PRO A 489 15.02 -5.36 9.02
N ALA A 490 14.77 -6.40 9.81
CA ALA A 490 14.09 -6.35 11.11
C ALA A 490 15.06 -6.73 12.25
N PRO A 491 16.03 -5.85 12.60
CA PRO A 491 17.05 -6.14 13.60
C PRO A 491 16.52 -6.24 15.04
N LEU A 492 15.31 -5.74 15.34
CA LEU A 492 14.71 -5.81 16.68
C LEU A 492 14.03 -7.16 16.96
N GLY A 493 14.02 -8.07 15.99
CA GLY A 493 13.49 -9.43 16.15
C GLY A 493 11.98 -9.52 15.95
N ASP A 494 11.42 -8.69 15.07
CA ASP A 494 10.00 -8.71 14.70
C ASP A 494 9.51 -10.11 14.32
N LEU A 495 8.42 -10.56 14.94
CA LEU A 495 7.87 -11.90 14.69
C LEU A 495 7.20 -12.05 13.31
N ALA A 496 6.92 -10.95 12.62
CA ALA A 496 6.49 -10.98 11.22
C ALA A 496 7.66 -11.17 10.24
N ALA A 497 8.91 -11.05 10.71
CA ALA A 497 10.08 -11.15 9.86
C ALA A 497 10.21 -12.55 9.23
N LYS A 498 10.47 -12.56 7.92
CA LYS A 498 10.83 -13.77 7.17
C LYS A 498 12.25 -13.57 6.67
N ASP A 499 13.13 -14.51 7.00
CA ASP A 499 14.56 -14.42 6.70
C ASP A 499 15.20 -13.12 7.22
N GLY A 500 14.71 -12.62 8.36
CA GLY A 500 15.17 -11.35 8.97
C GLY A 500 14.65 -10.08 8.29
N LEU A 501 13.69 -10.19 7.36
CA LEU A 501 13.13 -9.07 6.60
C LEU A 501 11.62 -8.90 6.87
N VAL A 502 11.16 -7.66 6.92
CA VAL A 502 9.74 -7.27 6.96
C VAL A 502 9.41 -6.36 5.79
N LYS A 503 8.15 -6.33 5.37
CA LYS A 503 7.66 -5.28 4.46
C LYS A 503 7.67 -3.95 5.21
N SER A 504 8.30 -2.93 4.62
CA SER A 504 8.48 -1.64 5.26
C SER A 504 7.13 -0.96 5.53
N HIS A 505 6.95 -0.46 6.76
CA HIS A 505 5.78 0.36 7.14
C HIS A 505 6.14 1.86 7.22
N ARG A 506 7.21 2.28 6.54
CA ARG A 506 7.57 3.70 6.43
C ARG A 506 6.76 4.42 5.35
N PHE A 507 6.27 3.67 4.35
CA PHE A 507 5.51 4.18 3.20
C PHE A 507 6.25 5.33 2.49
N ALA A 508 7.53 5.11 2.17
CA ALA A 508 8.41 6.16 1.65
C ALA A 508 7.81 6.82 0.40
N ALA A 509 7.75 8.15 0.43
CA ALA A 509 7.17 8.99 -0.61
C ALA A 509 7.77 10.41 -0.53
N ALA A 510 7.30 11.32 -1.36
CA ALA A 510 7.85 12.66 -1.54
C ALA A 510 7.48 13.68 -0.41
N ASN A 511 7.23 13.24 0.82
CA ASN A 511 6.76 14.10 1.92
C ASN A 511 7.84 14.44 2.95
N THR A 512 8.74 15.36 2.59
CA THR A 512 9.79 15.88 3.48
C THR A 512 9.27 16.85 4.54
N ALA A 513 8.05 17.39 4.39
CA ALA A 513 7.52 18.43 5.27
C ALA A 513 7.22 17.91 6.68
N LEU A 514 6.52 16.78 6.81
CA LEU A 514 6.14 16.23 8.12
C LEU A 514 7.33 15.81 8.98
N PRO A 515 8.32 15.04 8.49
CA PRO A 515 9.51 14.74 9.29
C PRO A 515 10.33 15.99 9.62
N TYR A 516 10.37 16.99 8.73
CA TYR A 516 11.02 18.27 9.02
C TYR A 516 10.37 19.00 10.21
N LEU A 517 9.03 19.10 10.26
CA LEU A 517 8.33 19.71 11.41
C LEU A 517 8.64 19.04 12.75
N ARG A 518 9.02 17.76 12.74
CA ARG A 518 9.35 16.97 13.93
C ARG A 518 10.84 16.98 14.29
N GLY A 519 11.68 17.64 13.48
CA GLY A 519 13.14 17.54 13.61
C GLY A 519 13.70 16.16 13.27
N ASP A 520 12.95 15.31 12.57
CA ASP A 520 13.36 13.95 12.19
C ASP A 520 14.24 13.95 10.93
N ARG A 521 15.50 14.36 11.12
CA ARG A 521 16.49 14.49 10.05
C ARG A 521 16.75 13.17 9.31
N LYS A 522 16.73 12.04 10.02
CA LYS A 522 16.96 10.72 9.43
C LYS A 522 15.88 10.35 8.41
N THR A 523 14.62 10.65 8.72
CA THR A 523 13.51 10.41 7.78
C THR A 523 13.56 11.38 6.60
N VAL A 524 13.93 12.65 6.82
CA VAL A 524 14.17 13.61 5.71
C VAL A 524 15.25 13.09 4.76
N GLU A 525 16.43 12.73 5.28
CA GLU A 525 17.55 12.21 4.48
C GLU A 525 17.15 10.94 3.70
N ARG A 526 16.39 10.04 4.32
CA ARG A 526 15.87 8.84 3.62
C ARG A 526 14.92 9.21 2.48
N MET A 527 14.05 10.19 2.67
CA MET A 527 13.13 10.65 1.62
C MET A 527 13.86 11.37 0.49
N GLU A 528 14.91 12.15 0.80
CA GLU A 528 15.77 12.76 -0.21
C GLU A 528 16.49 11.69 -1.04
N LEU A 529 17.02 10.64 -0.40
CA LEU A 529 17.60 9.50 -1.11
C LEU A 529 16.55 8.79 -1.99
N PHE A 530 15.32 8.61 -1.48
CA PHE A 530 14.23 8.02 -2.26
C PHE A 530 13.88 8.86 -3.51
N LEU A 531 13.96 10.19 -3.41
CA LEU A 531 13.69 11.12 -4.51
C LEU A 531 14.84 11.16 -5.53
N LYS A 532 16.09 11.00 -5.07
CA LYS A 532 17.33 10.98 -5.88
C LYS A 532 17.66 9.63 -6.50
N ASP A 533 16.85 8.60 -6.23
CA ASP A 533 17.00 7.22 -6.71
C ASP A 533 16.63 7.07 -8.20
N GLU A 534 16.97 8.08 -9.01
CA GLU A 534 16.74 8.17 -10.46
C GLU A 534 15.30 7.80 -10.90
N LYS A 535 14.29 8.01 -10.06
CA LYS A 535 12.91 7.67 -10.46
C LYS A 535 12.38 8.62 -11.53
N VAL A 536 12.85 9.87 -11.48
CA VAL A 536 12.61 10.89 -12.48
C VAL A 536 13.95 11.51 -12.83
N THR A 537 14.27 11.60 -14.11
CA THR A 537 15.56 12.11 -14.58
C THR A 537 15.41 13.35 -15.45
N VAL A 538 16.49 14.12 -15.58
CA VAL A 538 16.63 15.31 -16.42
C VAL A 538 17.74 15.05 -17.44
N ASP A 539 17.51 15.46 -18.69
CA ASP A 539 18.48 15.34 -19.79
C ASP A 539 18.49 16.62 -20.64
N LEU A 540 19.64 17.28 -20.72
CA LEU A 540 19.94 18.37 -21.65
C LEU A 540 20.16 17.78 -23.05
N PHE A 541 19.04 17.49 -23.71
CA PHE A 541 19.05 16.59 -24.85
C PHE A 541 19.42 17.24 -26.19
N ALA A 542 18.72 18.31 -26.58
CA ALA A 542 18.84 18.87 -27.93
C ALA A 542 19.09 20.38 -27.95
N LEU A 543 20.01 20.80 -28.82
CA LEU A 543 20.26 22.20 -29.15
C LEU A 543 19.62 22.51 -30.50
N ARG A 544 18.78 23.55 -30.54
CA ARG A 544 18.12 24.00 -31.76
C ARG A 544 18.52 25.43 -32.11
N ARG A 545 18.70 25.67 -33.41
CA ARG A 545 19.15 26.96 -33.96
C ARG A 545 18.45 27.27 -35.30
N GLY A 546 18.73 28.46 -35.83
CA GLY A 546 18.11 28.97 -37.05
C GLY A 546 16.86 29.83 -36.78
N PRO A 547 16.32 30.53 -37.79
CA PRO A 547 15.25 31.51 -37.60
C PRO A 547 13.97 30.96 -36.96
N ARG A 548 13.71 29.65 -37.12
CA ARG A 548 12.55 28.96 -36.54
C ARG A 548 12.96 27.80 -35.62
N PHE A 549 14.21 27.75 -35.17
CA PHE A 549 14.75 26.63 -34.38
C PHE A 549 14.59 25.26 -35.08
N GLU A 550 14.69 25.28 -36.41
CA GLU A 550 14.49 24.12 -37.27
C GLU A 550 15.72 23.21 -37.38
N GLN A 551 16.90 23.74 -37.11
CA GLN A 551 18.15 22.99 -37.16
C GLN A 551 18.40 22.37 -35.79
N ILE A 552 18.52 21.04 -35.73
CA ILE A 552 18.65 20.28 -34.48
C ILE A 552 20.05 19.67 -34.40
N LEU A 553 20.64 19.76 -33.23
CA LEU A 553 21.86 19.07 -32.84
C LEU A 553 21.57 18.26 -31.58
N ALA A 554 21.60 16.93 -31.71
CA ALA A 554 21.23 16.00 -30.65
C ALA A 554 21.95 14.64 -30.83
N PRO A 555 22.33 13.97 -29.73
CA PRO A 555 22.35 14.49 -28.36
C PRO A 555 23.46 15.55 -28.18
N ILE A 556 23.24 16.56 -27.34
CA ILE A 556 24.19 17.68 -27.15
C ILE A 556 25.60 17.18 -26.78
N ASN A 557 25.68 16.26 -25.83
CA ASN A 557 26.95 15.71 -25.32
C ASN A 557 27.76 14.92 -26.34
N ARG A 558 27.10 14.24 -27.28
CA ARG A 558 27.77 13.48 -28.35
C ARG A 558 28.22 14.38 -29.49
N ALA A 559 27.45 15.42 -29.79
CA ALA A 559 27.64 16.23 -30.98
C ALA A 559 28.72 17.33 -30.86
N SER A 560 29.46 17.39 -29.74
CA SER A 560 30.50 18.41 -29.49
C SER A 560 30.02 19.83 -29.81
N ALA A 561 28.82 20.14 -29.31
CA ALA A 561 28.04 21.31 -29.67
C ALA A 561 28.82 22.63 -29.50
N THR A 562 28.91 23.44 -30.57
CA THR A 562 29.41 24.81 -30.49
C THR A 562 28.37 25.81 -30.98
N VAL A 563 28.41 27.00 -30.38
CA VAL A 563 27.46 28.10 -30.61
C VAL A 563 28.20 29.38 -30.96
N ALA A 564 27.62 30.19 -31.84
CA ALA A 564 28.20 31.45 -32.27
C ALA A 564 27.89 32.60 -31.30
N PRO A 565 28.81 33.57 -31.14
CA PRO A 565 28.50 34.85 -30.52
C PRO A 565 27.26 35.48 -31.17
N GLY A 566 26.31 35.95 -30.36
CA GLY A 566 25.06 36.57 -30.81
C GLY A 566 24.00 35.58 -31.34
N GLU A 567 24.28 34.28 -31.35
CA GLU A 567 23.35 33.26 -31.84
C GLU A 567 22.16 33.11 -30.90
N LYS A 568 20.95 33.06 -31.48
CA LYS A 568 19.74 32.65 -30.76
C LYS A 568 19.65 31.13 -30.78
N ILE A 569 19.65 30.53 -29.60
CA ILE A 569 19.58 29.08 -29.43
C ILE A 569 18.39 28.69 -28.56
N GLN A 570 17.95 27.45 -28.73
CA GLN A 570 17.00 26.79 -27.85
C GLN A 570 17.63 25.50 -27.31
N ILE A 571 17.52 25.28 -26.01
CA ILE A 571 17.89 24.03 -25.37
C ILE A 571 16.61 23.30 -24.96
N ASP A 572 16.46 22.07 -25.43
CA ASP A 572 15.35 21.20 -25.07
C ASP A 572 15.81 20.29 -23.92
N VAL A 573 15.17 20.45 -22.77
CA VAL A 573 15.37 19.68 -21.54
C VAL A 573 14.30 18.62 -21.45
N VAL A 574 14.68 17.34 -21.48
CA VAL A 574 13.78 16.22 -21.31
C VAL A 574 13.70 15.86 -19.84
N VAL A 575 12.48 15.67 -19.32
CA VAL A 575 12.25 15.19 -17.96
C VAL A 575 11.46 13.90 -18.04
N ARG A 576 12.03 12.82 -17.49
CA ARG A 576 11.57 11.45 -17.75
C ARG A 576 11.13 10.76 -16.47
N ASN A 577 9.90 10.24 -16.43
CA ASN A 577 9.40 9.43 -15.31
C ASN A 577 9.67 7.92 -15.52
N LYS A 578 10.89 7.46 -15.22
CA LYS A 578 11.31 6.06 -15.47
C LYS A 578 10.94 5.08 -14.34
N GLY A 579 10.80 5.57 -13.11
CA GLY A 579 10.65 4.71 -11.92
C GLY A 579 9.34 4.87 -11.14
N VAL A 580 8.47 5.83 -11.47
CA VAL A 580 7.19 6.03 -10.76
C VAL A 580 6.06 5.32 -11.51
N GLY A 581 5.40 4.38 -10.81
CA GLY A 581 4.30 3.59 -11.37
C GLY A 581 3.00 4.36 -11.60
N HIS A 582 2.92 5.62 -11.16
CA HIS A 582 1.83 6.56 -11.41
C HIS A 582 2.42 7.90 -11.93
N THR A 583 1.60 8.94 -12.06
CA THR A 583 2.08 10.25 -12.53
C THR A 583 3.11 10.85 -11.58
N PHE A 584 4.09 11.57 -12.12
CA PHE A 584 4.97 12.46 -11.37
C PHE A 584 4.62 13.94 -11.66
N PRO A 585 4.42 14.77 -10.62
CA PRO A 585 4.14 14.35 -9.26
C PRO A 585 2.77 13.66 -9.12
N GLY A 586 2.64 12.88 -8.05
CA GLY A 586 1.37 12.34 -7.57
C GLY A 586 0.92 13.06 -6.30
N GLY A 587 -0.26 12.72 -5.80
CA GLY A 587 -0.83 13.29 -4.58
C GLY A 587 -1.39 14.71 -4.78
N THR A 588 -1.16 15.58 -3.80
CA THR A 588 -1.68 16.96 -3.73
C THR A 588 -0.97 17.90 -4.72
N ASN A 589 -1.17 17.69 -6.02
CA ASN A 589 -0.52 18.48 -7.07
C ASN A 589 -0.89 19.97 -7.06
N ASP A 590 -1.94 20.34 -6.35
CA ASP A 590 -2.39 21.71 -6.08
C ASP A 590 -1.53 22.46 -5.03
N SER A 591 -0.74 21.75 -4.23
CA SER A 591 0.16 22.34 -3.23
C SER A 591 1.60 21.84 -3.33
N ASN A 592 1.83 20.69 -3.94
CA ASN A 592 3.16 20.17 -4.22
C ASN A 592 3.86 21.07 -5.24
N GLN A 593 5.16 21.24 -5.09
CA GLN A 593 5.94 22.08 -6.01
C GLN A 593 7.13 21.30 -6.56
N GLY A 594 7.00 20.84 -7.81
CA GLY A 594 8.13 20.39 -8.63
C GLY A 594 8.43 21.41 -9.72
N TRP A 595 9.69 21.72 -9.98
CA TRP A 595 10.05 22.65 -11.06
C TRP A 595 11.45 22.38 -11.62
N ILE A 596 11.71 22.93 -12.81
CA ILE A 596 13.06 22.96 -13.39
C ILE A 596 13.72 24.28 -13.07
N GLU A 597 14.89 24.20 -12.46
CA GLU A 597 15.82 25.31 -12.38
C GLU A 597 16.83 25.18 -13.53
N PHE A 598 16.91 26.19 -14.38
CA PHE A 598 17.80 26.23 -15.53
C PHE A 598 18.79 27.39 -15.38
N ARG A 599 20.09 27.11 -15.52
CA ARG A 599 21.15 28.10 -15.36
C ARG A 599 22.20 27.99 -16.46
N VAL A 600 22.74 29.14 -16.85
CA VAL A 600 23.84 29.27 -17.80
C VAL A 600 24.92 30.14 -17.18
N TRP A 601 26.16 29.65 -17.11
CA TRP A 601 27.31 30.42 -16.62
C TRP A 601 28.37 30.61 -17.70
N SER A 602 29.08 31.73 -17.63
CA SER A 602 30.34 31.93 -18.35
C SER A 602 31.48 31.12 -17.72
N GLU A 603 32.63 31.10 -18.40
CA GLU A 603 33.85 30.50 -17.88
C GLU A 603 34.40 31.19 -16.62
N SER A 604 34.10 32.49 -16.45
CA SER A 604 34.42 33.25 -15.23
C SER A 604 33.50 32.94 -14.04
N GLY A 605 32.40 32.20 -14.27
CA GLY A 605 31.39 31.88 -13.26
C GLY A 605 30.25 32.90 -13.16
N ASP A 606 30.18 33.89 -14.06
CA ASP A 606 29.10 34.87 -14.11
C ASP A 606 27.82 34.22 -14.66
N LEU A 607 26.68 34.49 -14.03
CA LEU A 607 25.39 33.95 -14.47
C LEU A 607 24.92 34.71 -15.71
N VAL A 608 24.89 34.01 -16.85
CA VAL A 608 24.49 34.57 -18.15
C VAL A 608 22.98 34.59 -18.31
N ALA A 609 22.30 33.53 -17.88
CA ALA A 609 20.85 33.44 -17.93
C ALA A 609 20.33 32.42 -16.92
N ALA A 610 19.16 32.65 -16.34
CA ALA A 610 18.51 31.69 -15.44
C ALA A 610 16.98 31.72 -15.49
N SER A 611 16.36 30.60 -15.10
CA SER A 611 14.93 30.44 -14.85
C SER A 611 14.73 29.47 -13.67
N GLY A 612 13.65 29.64 -12.91
CA GLY A 612 13.34 28.77 -11.76
C GLY A 612 14.13 29.05 -10.48
N LEU A 613 14.76 30.24 -10.37
CA LEU A 613 15.40 30.68 -9.14
C LEU A 613 14.36 31.03 -8.07
N LEU A 614 14.78 30.96 -6.81
CA LEU A 614 14.00 31.45 -5.67
C LEU A 614 14.28 32.94 -5.45
N ASP A 615 13.24 33.68 -5.06
CA ASP A 615 13.38 35.04 -4.55
C ASP A 615 13.73 35.06 -3.04
N GLU A 616 13.83 36.26 -2.48
CA GLU A 616 14.12 36.48 -1.05
C GLU A 616 13.05 35.91 -0.09
N ASN A 617 11.85 35.61 -0.61
CA ASN A 617 10.73 35.05 0.15
C ASN A 617 10.54 33.54 -0.10
N GLU A 618 11.52 32.87 -0.70
CA GLU A 618 11.46 31.43 -1.02
C GLU A 618 10.34 31.07 -2.01
N VAL A 619 9.93 32.05 -2.84
CA VAL A 619 8.99 31.88 -3.94
C VAL A 619 9.76 31.61 -5.23
N VAL A 620 9.35 30.57 -5.96
CA VAL A 620 9.97 30.18 -7.23
C VAL A 620 9.51 31.15 -8.33
N ASP A 621 10.44 31.51 -9.23
CA ASP A 621 10.16 32.22 -10.49
C ASP A 621 8.83 31.75 -11.13
N PRO A 622 7.80 32.61 -11.24
CA PRO A 622 6.51 32.24 -11.80
C PRO A 622 6.57 31.74 -13.25
N GLU A 623 7.62 32.09 -14.00
CA GLU A 623 7.82 31.66 -15.39
C GLU A 623 8.58 30.32 -15.50
N ALA A 624 8.91 29.68 -14.38
CA ALA A 624 9.60 28.41 -14.36
C ALA A 624 8.75 27.28 -14.98
N ARG A 625 9.42 26.19 -15.34
CA ARG A 625 8.72 24.96 -15.73
C ARG A 625 8.22 24.23 -14.50
N PHE A 626 6.96 24.45 -14.11
CA PHE A 626 6.32 23.76 -12.99
C PHE A 626 5.69 22.41 -13.38
N TYR A 627 5.77 21.45 -12.48
CA TYR A 627 5.01 20.21 -12.45
C TYR A 627 4.04 20.26 -11.27
N HIS A 628 2.84 20.79 -11.51
CA HIS A 628 1.79 20.99 -10.50
C HIS A 628 0.42 21.14 -11.17
N ALA A 629 -0.61 21.40 -10.37
CA ALA A 629 -1.95 21.77 -10.82
C ALA A 629 -2.33 23.17 -10.33
N VAL A 630 -2.98 23.96 -11.17
CA VAL A 630 -3.59 25.23 -10.78
C VAL A 630 -5.11 25.05 -10.80
N LEU A 631 -5.74 25.26 -9.64
CA LEU A 631 -7.18 25.10 -9.44
C LEU A 631 -7.83 26.45 -9.15
N VAL A 632 -9.09 26.61 -9.55
CA VAL A 632 -9.89 27.82 -9.30
C VAL A 632 -11.25 27.49 -8.69
N ASP A 633 -11.78 28.45 -7.94
CA ASP A 633 -13.15 28.43 -7.43
C ASP A 633 -14.17 28.84 -8.51
N LYS A 634 -15.47 28.83 -8.16
CA LYS A 634 -16.56 29.20 -9.08
C LYS A 634 -16.51 30.66 -9.56
N ASN A 635 -15.77 31.53 -8.87
CA ASN A 635 -15.63 32.94 -9.19
C ASN A 635 -14.32 33.22 -9.96
N GLY A 636 -13.52 32.19 -10.24
CA GLY A 636 -12.22 32.33 -10.90
C GLY A 636 -11.08 32.66 -9.96
N ASN A 637 -11.25 32.63 -8.64
CA ASN A 637 -10.13 32.85 -7.72
C ASN A 637 -9.28 31.60 -7.61
N ARG A 638 -7.95 31.76 -7.58
CA ARG A 638 -7.03 30.63 -7.39
C ARG A 638 -7.21 29.98 -6.01
N ILE A 639 -7.35 28.66 -6.00
CA ILE A 639 -7.33 27.83 -4.80
C ILE A 639 -5.86 27.57 -4.42
N GLN A 640 -5.39 28.19 -3.33
CA GLN A 640 -4.03 28.00 -2.79
C GLN A 640 -4.00 27.43 -1.37
N ARG A 641 -5.14 27.47 -0.67
CA ARG A 641 -5.26 27.03 0.73
C ARG A 641 -5.72 25.57 0.85
N ARG A 642 -5.85 24.90 -0.30
CA ARG A 642 -6.47 23.57 -0.43
C ARG A 642 -7.89 23.51 0.14
N ASP A 643 -8.66 24.57 0.01
CA ASP A 643 -10.09 24.60 0.33
C ASP A 643 -10.90 23.74 -0.65
N VAL A 644 -10.80 22.42 -0.47
CA VAL A 644 -11.31 21.40 -1.42
C VAL A 644 -12.81 21.54 -1.72
N HIS A 645 -13.59 22.02 -0.75
CA HIS A 645 -15.02 22.25 -0.89
C HIS A 645 -15.35 23.38 -1.88
N ASN A 646 -14.40 24.25 -2.21
CA ASN A 646 -14.57 25.35 -3.18
C ASN A 646 -13.96 25.06 -4.55
N ILE A 647 -13.29 23.92 -4.74
CA ILE A 647 -12.70 23.56 -6.03
C ILE A 647 -13.83 23.45 -7.06
N HIS A 648 -13.72 24.25 -8.12
CA HIS A 648 -14.66 24.25 -9.23
C HIS A 648 -14.07 23.54 -10.45
N THR A 649 -12.86 23.93 -10.86
CA THR A 649 -12.18 23.29 -12.00
C THR A 649 -10.66 23.47 -11.93
N SER A 650 -9.95 22.64 -12.70
CA SER A 650 -8.52 22.81 -12.97
C SER A 650 -8.34 23.76 -14.16
N VAL A 651 -7.44 24.73 -14.01
CA VAL A 651 -6.97 25.60 -15.09
C VAL A 651 -6.00 24.82 -15.98
N TYR A 652 -5.01 24.19 -15.36
CA TYR A 652 -4.14 23.21 -16.01
C TYR A 652 -3.53 22.27 -14.99
N THR A 653 -3.05 21.12 -15.48
CA THR A 653 -2.31 20.15 -14.69
C THR A 653 -1.17 19.62 -15.52
N ARG A 654 0.07 19.81 -15.04
CA ARG A 654 1.26 19.30 -15.70
C ARG A 654 1.90 18.21 -14.84
N VAL A 655 1.77 16.98 -15.32
CA VAL A 655 2.34 15.77 -14.71
C VAL A 655 2.91 14.87 -15.80
N ILE A 656 3.87 14.04 -15.45
CA ILE A 656 4.53 13.09 -16.35
C ILE A 656 4.02 11.69 -16.03
N GLY A 657 3.34 11.05 -16.99
CA GLY A 657 2.82 9.69 -16.84
C GLY A 657 3.93 8.63 -16.67
N PRO A 658 3.61 7.44 -16.13
CA PRO A 658 4.55 6.33 -16.01
C PRO A 658 5.16 5.97 -17.36
N GLY A 659 6.48 5.78 -17.43
CA GLY A 659 7.12 5.43 -18.69
C GLY A 659 7.04 6.54 -19.76
N SER A 660 6.65 7.76 -19.39
CA SER A 660 6.54 8.89 -20.31
C SER A 660 7.53 10.00 -19.96
N ALA A 661 7.61 11.02 -20.81
CA ALA A 661 8.49 12.17 -20.67
C ALA A 661 7.77 13.48 -20.94
N ASP A 662 8.40 14.59 -20.57
CA ASP A 662 8.01 15.96 -20.89
C ASP A 662 9.23 16.75 -21.41
N VAL A 663 9.00 17.80 -22.20
CA VAL A 663 10.07 18.61 -22.83
C VAL A 663 9.92 20.09 -22.48
N GLY A 664 10.89 20.63 -21.74
CA GLY A 664 11.06 22.07 -21.51
C GLY A 664 11.94 22.72 -22.57
N ARG A 665 11.52 23.86 -23.14
CA ARG A 665 12.28 24.57 -24.18
C ARG A 665 12.81 25.90 -23.63
N TYR A 666 14.13 26.09 -23.60
CA TYR A 666 14.76 27.30 -23.05
C TYR A 666 15.46 28.09 -24.15
N ARG A 667 15.00 29.31 -24.42
CA ARG A 667 15.54 30.18 -25.48
C ARG A 667 16.30 31.36 -24.91
N PHE A 668 17.53 31.55 -25.36
CA PHE A 668 18.33 32.72 -25.04
C PHE A 668 19.30 33.07 -26.18
N THR A 669 19.85 34.28 -26.12
CA THR A 669 20.87 34.75 -27.05
C THR A 669 22.24 34.57 -26.40
N VAL A 670 23.17 33.93 -27.10
CA VAL A 670 24.55 33.79 -26.64
C VAL A 670 25.23 35.17 -26.65
N PRO A 671 25.73 35.69 -25.51
CA PRO A 671 26.38 37.00 -25.48
C PRO A 671 27.62 37.08 -26.36
N ASP A 672 27.77 38.20 -27.10
CA ASP A 672 28.95 38.44 -27.94
C ASP A 672 30.26 38.49 -27.16
N THR A 673 30.19 38.94 -25.91
CA THR A 673 31.33 39.09 -24.99
C THR A 673 31.97 37.75 -24.60
N LEU A 674 31.30 36.64 -24.84
CA LEU A 674 31.76 35.29 -24.48
C LEU A 674 32.46 34.58 -25.62
N ALA A 675 32.74 35.26 -26.75
CA ALA A 675 33.49 34.69 -27.86
C ALA A 675 34.82 34.06 -27.41
N GLY A 676 35.02 32.79 -27.78
CA GLY A 676 36.19 31.99 -27.41
C GLY A 676 36.13 31.35 -26.02
N GLN A 677 35.09 31.64 -25.22
CA GLN A 677 34.91 31.09 -23.87
C GLN A 677 34.01 29.86 -23.88
N ARG A 678 33.94 29.18 -22.72
CA ARG A 678 32.99 28.11 -22.46
C ARG A 678 31.74 28.62 -21.76
N LEU A 679 30.60 28.02 -22.08
CA LEU A 679 29.32 28.18 -21.40
C LEU A 679 28.98 26.87 -20.69
N THR A 680 28.71 26.94 -19.40
CA THR A 680 28.16 25.81 -18.64
C THR A 680 26.65 25.96 -18.56
N ILE A 681 25.91 24.97 -19.06
CA ILE A 681 24.45 24.92 -19.01
C ILE A 681 24.06 23.82 -18.03
N GLN A 682 23.11 24.10 -17.15
CA GLN A 682 22.62 23.14 -16.18
C GLN A 682 21.11 23.19 -16.08
N ALA A 683 20.49 22.01 -15.97
CA ALA A 683 19.10 21.85 -15.62
C ALA A 683 18.99 20.97 -14.38
N ARG A 684 18.18 21.40 -13.40
CA ARG A 684 17.96 20.69 -12.14
C ARG A 684 16.48 20.49 -11.91
N LEU A 685 16.06 19.27 -11.58
CA LEU A 685 14.70 18.99 -11.14
C LEU A 685 14.63 19.18 -9.63
N MET A 686 13.88 20.20 -9.21
CA MET A 686 13.73 20.59 -7.82
C MET A 686 12.36 20.15 -7.29
N TRP A 687 12.30 19.78 -6.02
CA TRP A 687 11.09 19.34 -5.34
C TRP A 687 10.93 19.96 -3.95
N ARG A 688 9.72 20.42 -3.65
CA ARG A 688 9.28 20.80 -2.30
C ARG A 688 7.86 20.28 -2.07
N LYS A 689 7.62 19.64 -0.93
CA LYS A 689 6.32 18.99 -0.64
C LYS A 689 5.14 19.97 -0.61
N PHE A 690 5.34 21.16 -0.04
CA PHE A 690 4.33 22.21 -0.02
C PHE A 690 4.95 23.51 -0.50
N ASP A 691 4.26 24.22 -1.39
CA ASP A 691 4.69 25.55 -1.81
C ASP A 691 4.68 26.55 -0.63
N ARG A 692 5.30 27.71 -0.86
CA ARG A 692 5.45 28.74 0.16
C ARG A 692 4.08 29.30 0.60
N ALA A 693 3.16 29.52 -0.33
CA ALA A 693 1.85 30.13 -0.05
C ALA A 693 1.00 29.22 0.86
N TYR A 694 0.97 27.91 0.58
CA TYR A 694 0.26 26.94 1.41
C TYR A 694 0.91 26.78 2.79
N SER A 695 2.25 26.84 2.87
CA SER A 695 2.97 26.77 4.15
C SER A 695 2.66 27.98 5.05
N GLU A 696 2.61 29.18 4.48
CA GLU A 696 2.22 30.39 5.20
C GLU A 696 0.75 30.37 5.63
N PHE A 697 -0.14 29.88 4.76
CA PHE A 697 -1.55 29.69 5.12
C PHE A 697 -1.68 28.72 6.31
N ALA A 698 -1.07 27.55 6.24
CA ALA A 698 -1.18 26.52 7.27
C ALA A 698 -0.64 27.03 8.61
N TYR A 699 0.49 27.73 8.60
CA TYR A 699 1.06 28.37 9.79
C TYR A 699 0.10 29.39 10.42
N LYS A 700 -0.48 30.29 9.62
CA LYS A 700 -1.41 31.33 10.09
C LYS A 700 -2.73 30.74 10.59
N ALA A 701 -3.25 29.71 9.93
CA ALA A 701 -4.52 29.07 10.26
C ALA A 701 -4.42 28.10 11.45
N ASN A 702 -3.23 27.57 11.74
CA ASN A 702 -3.01 26.61 12.82
C ASN A 702 -1.75 26.92 13.65
N PRO A 703 -1.67 28.10 14.31
CA PRO A 703 -0.48 28.48 15.08
C PRO A 703 -0.15 27.46 16.18
N GLU A 704 -1.17 26.84 16.78
CA GLU A 704 -1.02 25.79 17.79
C GLU A 704 -0.30 24.53 17.25
N GLY A 705 -0.50 24.17 15.98
CA GLY A 705 0.20 23.03 15.35
C GLY A 705 1.64 23.34 14.91
N PHE A 706 2.04 24.61 14.92
CA PHE A 706 3.38 25.07 14.56
C PHE A 706 4.11 25.72 15.75
N LYS A 707 3.77 25.35 17.00
CA LYS A 707 4.36 25.93 18.23
C LYS A 707 5.89 25.98 18.25
N ALA A 708 6.55 25.04 17.59
CA ALA A 708 8.01 24.98 17.50
C ALA A 708 8.63 26.03 16.56
N PHE A 709 7.82 26.84 15.87
CA PHE A 709 8.25 27.78 14.84
C PHE A 709 7.78 29.21 15.13
N GLU A 710 8.71 30.16 15.10
CA GLU A 710 8.44 31.60 15.27
C GLU A 710 7.82 32.23 14.01
N ASP A 711 8.06 31.63 12.84
CA ASP A 711 7.56 32.05 11.53
C ASP A 711 7.13 30.84 10.70
N ALA A 712 6.45 31.08 9.57
CA ALA A 712 6.08 30.01 8.64
C ALA A 712 7.31 29.22 8.17
N PRO A 713 7.35 27.88 8.36
CA PRO A 713 8.54 27.08 8.13
C PRO A 713 8.99 27.11 6.68
N ILE A 714 10.30 27.26 6.46
CA ILE A 714 10.93 27.08 5.15
C ILE A 714 11.20 25.60 4.96
N LEU A 715 10.36 24.94 4.17
CA LEU A 715 10.41 23.49 3.99
C LEU A 715 11.61 23.06 3.12
N PRO A 716 12.15 21.83 3.34
CA PRO A 716 13.27 21.33 2.57
C PRO A 716 12.99 21.27 1.07
N ILE A 717 13.95 21.72 0.28
CA ILE A 717 13.97 21.58 -1.18
C ILE A 717 14.97 20.49 -1.56
N THR A 718 14.51 19.50 -2.30
CA THR A 718 15.32 18.39 -2.78
C THR A 718 15.64 18.57 -4.26
N GLU A 719 16.92 18.61 -4.60
CA GLU A 719 17.39 18.38 -5.97
C GLU A 719 17.23 16.88 -6.27
N MET A 720 16.28 16.52 -7.13
CA MET A 720 15.98 15.13 -7.49
C MET A 720 16.97 14.59 -8.51
N ASP A 721 17.28 15.40 -9.52
CA ASP A 721 18.24 15.07 -10.56
C ASP A 721 18.83 16.32 -11.20
N ILE A 722 19.98 16.18 -11.83
CA ILE A 722 20.75 17.26 -12.43
C ILE A 722 21.44 16.77 -13.71
N ASP A 723 21.40 17.61 -14.74
CA ASP A 723 22.25 17.44 -15.91
C ASP A 723 23.02 18.73 -16.22
N THR A 724 24.25 18.59 -16.70
CA THR A 724 25.17 19.70 -16.97
C THR A 724 25.96 19.47 -18.25
N GLU A 725 25.85 20.42 -19.18
CA GLU A 725 26.52 20.39 -20.47
C GLU A 725 27.41 21.62 -20.65
N ILE A 726 28.50 21.46 -21.42
CA ILE A 726 29.44 22.55 -21.71
C ILE A 726 29.44 22.83 -23.21
N LEU A 727 29.09 24.07 -23.58
CA LEU A 727 29.19 24.55 -24.95
C LEU A 727 30.41 25.45 -25.11
N THR A 728 31.04 25.40 -26.29
CA THR A 728 32.10 26.37 -26.64
C THR A 728 31.53 27.46 -27.54
N VAL A 729 31.79 28.72 -27.21
CA VAL A 729 31.36 29.88 -27.99
C VAL A 729 32.38 30.18 -29.08
N ARG A 730 32.12 29.71 -30.30
CA ARG A 730 32.98 29.90 -31.48
C ARG A 730 32.14 29.73 -32.75
N SER A 731 32.74 29.40 -33.90
CA SER A 731 31.93 29.03 -35.07
C SER A 731 30.94 27.91 -34.72
N ALA A 732 29.67 28.12 -35.05
CA ALA A 732 28.59 27.17 -34.84
C ALA A 732 28.91 25.82 -35.51
N SER A 733 28.74 24.73 -34.76
CA SER A 733 28.84 23.39 -35.33
C SER A 733 27.67 23.13 -36.29
N PRO A 734 27.87 22.34 -37.37
CA PRO A 734 26.77 21.98 -38.26
C PRO A 734 25.70 21.21 -37.47
N PRO A 735 24.41 21.31 -37.85
CA PRO A 735 23.38 20.47 -37.26
C PRO A 735 23.65 19.01 -37.61
N VAL A 736 23.81 18.17 -36.59
CA VAL A 736 24.02 16.74 -36.73
C VAL A 736 23.13 16.04 -35.70
N THR A 737 22.39 15.04 -36.16
CA THR A 737 21.68 14.09 -35.29
C THR A 737 22.49 12.80 -35.31
N LEU A 738 23.11 12.46 -34.18
CA LEU A 738 23.91 11.23 -34.05
C LEU A 738 23.02 10.13 -33.47
N THR A 739 22.83 9.06 -34.23
CA THR A 739 21.94 7.97 -33.87
C THR A 739 22.76 6.71 -33.62
N ASP A 740 23.44 6.67 -32.47
CA ASP A 740 24.15 5.49 -32.02
C ASP A 740 23.19 4.54 -31.29
N GLN A 741 23.47 3.24 -31.32
CA GLN A 741 22.68 2.21 -30.61
C GLN A 741 22.57 2.46 -29.10
N GLU A 742 23.45 3.26 -28.50
CA GLU A 742 23.41 3.59 -27.07
C GLU A 742 22.42 4.71 -26.74
N ASP A 743 22.08 5.58 -27.70
CA ASP A 743 21.29 6.80 -27.45
C ASP A 743 19.80 6.66 -27.84
N TRP A 744 19.37 5.49 -28.31
CA TRP A 744 17.99 5.29 -28.78
C TRP A 744 16.94 5.61 -27.69
N GLU A 745 17.19 5.27 -26.43
CA GLU A 745 16.25 5.57 -25.33
C GLU A 745 16.06 7.07 -25.15
N ARG A 746 17.13 7.86 -25.28
CA ARG A 746 17.09 9.32 -25.15
C ARG A 746 16.28 9.96 -26.29
N PHE A 747 16.49 9.49 -27.52
CA PHE A 747 15.65 9.89 -28.66
C PHE A 747 14.20 9.46 -28.48
N ASN A 748 13.96 8.25 -27.98
CA ASN A 748 12.61 7.77 -27.72
C ASN A 748 11.92 8.63 -26.66
N ASP A 749 12.58 8.95 -25.56
CA ASP A 749 12.07 9.81 -24.48
C ASP A 749 11.78 11.23 -24.97
N TYR A 750 12.69 11.82 -25.75
CA TYR A 750 12.45 13.11 -26.40
C TYR A 750 11.24 13.05 -27.33
N GLY A 751 11.14 12.04 -28.19
CA GLY A 751 10.00 11.82 -29.09
C GLY A 751 8.68 11.63 -28.34
N ILE A 752 8.68 10.91 -27.21
CA ILE A 752 7.52 10.70 -26.35
C ILE A 752 7.02 12.04 -25.80
N GLY A 753 7.92 12.85 -25.24
CA GLY A 753 7.55 14.15 -24.69
C GLY A 753 7.01 15.10 -25.77
N LEU A 754 7.62 15.11 -26.96
CA LEU A 754 7.13 15.89 -28.10
C LEU A 754 5.75 15.42 -28.58
N LEU A 755 5.54 14.10 -28.67
CA LEU A 755 4.27 13.51 -29.10
C LEU A 755 3.12 13.90 -28.15
N ILE A 756 3.36 13.80 -26.83
CA ILE A 756 2.38 14.16 -25.79
C ILE A 756 2.04 15.65 -25.86
N GLN A 757 3.01 16.51 -26.16
CA GLN A 757 2.79 17.95 -26.35
C GLN A 757 2.14 18.30 -27.71
N GLY A 758 2.01 17.34 -28.62
CA GLY A 758 1.44 17.53 -29.95
C GLY A 758 2.41 18.03 -31.01
N ASP A 759 3.72 18.08 -30.73
CA ASP A 759 4.76 18.36 -31.74
C ASP A 759 5.04 17.08 -32.55
N THR A 760 4.10 16.70 -33.42
CA THR A 760 4.18 15.46 -34.20
C THR A 760 5.35 15.45 -35.16
N ARG A 761 5.72 16.60 -35.73
CA ARG A 761 6.90 16.72 -36.59
C ARG A 761 8.19 16.42 -35.82
N GLY A 762 8.39 17.05 -34.66
CA GLY A 762 9.57 16.78 -33.84
C GLY A 762 9.59 15.35 -33.32
N ALA A 763 8.43 14.82 -32.94
CA ALA A 763 8.27 13.43 -32.51
C ALA A 763 8.65 12.43 -33.62
N SER A 764 8.18 12.63 -34.85
CA SER A 764 8.56 11.80 -36.00
C SER A 764 10.07 11.76 -36.20
N MET A 765 10.74 12.93 -36.19
CA MET A 765 12.20 12.98 -36.33
C MET A 765 12.92 12.19 -35.25
N ALA A 766 12.44 12.29 -34.00
CA ALA A 766 13.03 11.56 -32.89
C ALA A 766 12.80 10.04 -33.01
N PHE A 767 11.63 9.59 -33.43
CA PHE A 767 11.35 8.17 -33.60
C PHE A 767 11.95 7.56 -34.89
N GLU A 768 12.17 8.36 -35.93
CA GLU A 768 13.02 7.98 -37.08
C GLU A 768 14.44 7.70 -36.62
N ALA A 769 15.02 8.56 -35.78
CA ALA A 769 16.33 8.33 -35.18
C ALA A 769 16.39 7.04 -34.36
N VAL A 770 15.31 6.67 -33.66
CA VAL A 770 15.21 5.37 -32.95
C VAL A 770 15.21 4.19 -33.94
N ALA A 771 14.43 4.29 -35.02
CA ALA A 771 14.36 3.24 -36.05
C ALA A 771 15.67 3.09 -36.83
N ASP A 772 16.40 4.18 -37.06
CA ASP A 772 17.70 4.20 -37.72
C ASP A 772 18.81 3.66 -36.83
N ALA A 773 18.77 3.95 -35.52
CA ALA A 773 19.73 3.43 -34.54
C ALA A 773 19.65 1.90 -34.41
N ASP A 774 18.44 1.34 -34.41
CA ASP A 774 18.22 -0.11 -34.40
C ASP A 774 16.91 -0.49 -35.10
N ALA A 775 17.04 -0.91 -36.36
CA ALA A 775 15.92 -1.33 -37.20
C ALA A 775 15.22 -2.61 -36.72
N SER A 776 15.76 -3.33 -35.73
CA SER A 776 15.10 -4.50 -35.12
C SER A 776 14.15 -4.14 -33.99
N ARG A 777 14.19 -2.89 -33.49
CA ARG A 777 13.32 -2.43 -32.40
C ARG A 777 11.94 -2.03 -32.88
N LEU A 778 10.92 -2.49 -32.14
CA LEU A 778 9.55 -2.07 -32.39
C LEU A 778 9.31 -0.60 -32.03
N ASP A 779 10.01 -0.05 -31.04
CA ASP A 779 9.71 1.26 -30.45
C ASP A 779 9.70 2.38 -31.51
N GLY A 780 10.70 2.43 -32.40
CA GLY A 780 10.78 3.42 -33.47
C GLY A 780 9.57 3.36 -34.40
N TYR A 781 9.35 2.23 -35.07
CA TYR A 781 8.23 2.08 -36.01
C TYR A 781 6.85 2.17 -35.32
N ARG A 782 6.69 1.59 -34.13
CA ARG A 782 5.42 1.64 -33.40
C ARG A 782 5.10 3.07 -32.99
N ASN A 783 6.08 3.84 -32.54
CA ASN A 783 5.85 5.24 -32.16
C ASN A 783 5.67 6.14 -33.40
N LEU A 784 6.35 5.88 -34.52
CA LEU A 784 6.04 6.53 -35.81
C LEU A 784 4.61 6.26 -36.25
N ALA A 785 4.11 5.03 -36.08
CA ALA A 785 2.71 4.72 -36.35
C ALA A 785 1.75 5.51 -35.42
N ARG A 786 2.09 5.68 -34.14
CA ARG A 786 1.30 6.52 -33.21
C ARG A 786 1.27 7.98 -33.66
N VAL A 787 2.40 8.52 -34.11
CA VAL A 787 2.46 9.88 -34.68
C VAL A 787 1.58 9.98 -35.91
N ALA A 788 1.71 9.05 -36.85
CA ALA A 788 0.91 9.02 -38.08
C ALA A 788 -0.60 8.91 -37.81
N VAL A 789 -1.01 8.11 -36.81
CA VAL A 789 -2.40 8.05 -36.34
C VAL A 789 -2.85 9.40 -35.79
N GLN A 790 -2.03 10.09 -34.99
CA GLN A 790 -2.34 11.40 -34.43
C GLN A 790 -2.50 12.47 -35.52
N ASP A 791 -1.61 12.48 -36.52
CA ASP A 791 -1.68 13.34 -37.72
C ASP A 791 -2.82 13.00 -38.68
N GLY A 792 -3.47 11.85 -38.49
CA GLY A 792 -4.50 11.34 -39.40
C GLY A 792 -3.96 10.74 -40.71
N ASN A 793 -2.64 10.55 -40.81
CA ASN A 793 -2.00 9.84 -41.93
C ASN A 793 -2.08 8.32 -41.73
N ILE A 794 -3.27 7.77 -42.00
CA ILE A 794 -3.56 6.33 -41.80
C ILE A 794 -2.67 5.43 -42.66
N GLN A 795 -2.28 5.87 -43.87
CA GLN A 795 -1.41 5.08 -44.75
C GLN A 795 -0.02 4.89 -44.15
N ALA A 796 0.62 5.97 -43.69
CA ALA A 796 1.91 5.90 -43.01
C ALA A 796 1.83 5.12 -41.68
N ALA A 797 0.68 5.17 -40.99
CA ALA A 797 0.45 4.32 -39.82
C ALA A 797 0.50 2.83 -40.20
N TYR A 798 -0.24 2.41 -41.24
CA TYR A 798 -0.25 1.01 -41.68
C TYR A 798 1.13 0.53 -42.14
N GLU A 799 1.87 1.34 -42.91
CA GLU A 799 3.22 0.98 -43.36
C GLU A 799 4.18 0.71 -42.19
N ASN A 800 4.14 1.55 -41.15
CA ASN A 800 4.97 1.34 -39.97
C ASN A 800 4.49 0.16 -39.11
N LEU A 801 3.18 -0.06 -39.02
CA LEU A 801 2.62 -1.21 -38.30
C LEU A 801 2.89 -2.55 -38.99
N GLU A 802 2.92 -2.59 -40.32
CA GLU A 802 3.33 -3.78 -41.09
C GLU A 802 4.80 -4.13 -40.84
N LYS A 803 5.68 -3.13 -40.70
CA LYS A 803 7.06 -3.35 -40.25
C LYS A 803 7.10 -3.96 -38.85
N CYS A 804 6.32 -3.43 -37.91
CA CYS A 804 6.21 -3.99 -36.55
C CYS A 804 5.73 -5.46 -36.58
N GLU A 805 4.67 -5.77 -37.33
CA GLU A 805 4.16 -7.15 -37.45
C GLU A 805 5.15 -8.09 -38.16
N THR A 806 6.01 -7.57 -39.04
CA THR A 806 7.09 -8.36 -39.66
C THR A 806 8.21 -8.67 -38.67
N LEU A 807 8.59 -7.69 -37.83
CA LEU A 807 9.65 -7.85 -36.83
C LEU A 807 9.21 -8.75 -35.67
N PHE A 808 7.99 -8.55 -35.17
CA PHE A 808 7.42 -9.33 -34.06
C PHE A 808 5.91 -9.52 -34.24
N PRO A 809 5.50 -10.61 -34.90
CA PRO A 809 4.08 -10.88 -35.16
C PRO A 809 3.27 -11.02 -33.87
N GLY A 810 2.12 -10.35 -33.81
CA GLY A 810 1.17 -10.49 -32.70
C GLY A 810 1.55 -9.74 -31.42
N ASP A 811 2.46 -8.77 -31.48
CA ASP A 811 2.71 -7.84 -30.37
C ASP A 811 1.41 -7.14 -29.94
N ALA A 812 1.08 -7.21 -28.66
CA ALA A 812 -0.15 -6.60 -28.14
C ALA A 812 -0.10 -5.07 -28.16
N GLN A 813 1.06 -4.43 -27.97
CA GLN A 813 1.16 -2.96 -28.05
C GLN A 813 1.01 -2.47 -29.49
N THR A 814 1.55 -3.20 -30.46
CA THR A 814 1.34 -2.95 -31.89
C THR A 814 -0.13 -3.17 -32.26
N ALA A 815 -0.77 -4.22 -31.74
CA ALA A 815 -2.20 -4.47 -31.93
C ALA A 815 -3.08 -3.32 -31.41
N TRP A 816 -2.70 -2.67 -30.30
CA TRP A 816 -3.38 -1.47 -29.81
C TRP A 816 -3.34 -0.31 -30.83
N VAL A 817 -2.19 -0.08 -31.46
CA VAL A 817 -2.04 0.98 -32.47
C VAL A 817 -2.79 0.62 -33.75
N TRP A 818 -2.80 -0.66 -34.17
CA TRP A 818 -3.67 -1.15 -35.25
C TRP A 818 -5.15 -0.86 -34.97
N GLY A 819 -5.63 -1.22 -33.78
CA GLY A 819 -7.03 -0.98 -33.39
C GLY A 819 -7.39 0.50 -33.44
N THR A 820 -6.49 1.35 -32.96
CA THR A 820 -6.68 2.82 -33.02
C THR A 820 -6.70 3.34 -34.46
N ALA A 821 -5.80 2.87 -35.32
CA ALA A 821 -5.72 3.26 -36.73
C ALA A 821 -6.97 2.82 -37.52
N HIS A 822 -7.41 1.57 -37.35
CA HIS A 822 -8.64 1.07 -37.96
C HIS A 822 -9.89 1.80 -37.46
N GLN A 823 -9.97 2.09 -36.16
CA GLN A 823 -11.06 2.88 -35.60
C GLN A 823 -11.14 4.27 -36.24
N ARG A 824 -10.00 4.97 -36.43
CA ARG A 824 -9.95 6.27 -37.11
C ARG A 824 -10.32 6.17 -38.59
N ALA A 825 -10.01 5.05 -39.23
CA ALA A 825 -10.36 4.78 -40.63
C ALA A 825 -11.82 4.32 -40.84
N GLY A 826 -12.61 4.15 -39.77
CA GLY A 826 -13.98 3.63 -39.84
C GLY A 826 -14.08 2.12 -40.10
N ARG A 827 -12.96 1.38 -39.97
CA ARG A 827 -12.86 -0.07 -40.16
C ARG A 827 -13.13 -0.78 -38.82
N TYR A 828 -14.40 -0.80 -38.40
CA TYR A 828 -14.76 -1.17 -37.03
C TYR A 828 -14.56 -2.66 -36.72
N ASP A 829 -14.78 -3.56 -37.68
CA ASP A 829 -14.54 -5.00 -37.52
C ASP A 829 -13.05 -5.28 -37.28
N GLU A 830 -12.17 -4.71 -38.10
CA GLU A 830 -10.72 -4.86 -37.94
C GLU A 830 -10.23 -4.20 -36.65
N ALA A 831 -10.81 -3.06 -36.26
CA ALA A 831 -10.51 -2.42 -34.99
C ALA A 831 -10.88 -3.31 -33.80
N ALA A 832 -12.09 -3.90 -33.81
CA ALA A 832 -12.55 -4.83 -32.78
C ALA A 832 -11.61 -6.03 -32.66
N GLY A 833 -11.25 -6.66 -33.79
CA GLY A 833 -10.31 -7.78 -33.80
C GLY A 833 -8.93 -7.42 -33.26
N ALA A 834 -8.43 -6.21 -33.54
CA ALA A 834 -7.17 -5.73 -33.01
C ALA A 834 -7.23 -5.50 -31.48
N PHE A 835 -8.30 -4.89 -30.95
CA PHE A 835 -8.48 -4.76 -29.50
C PHE A 835 -8.69 -6.10 -28.80
N GLU A 836 -9.36 -7.07 -29.42
CA GLU A 836 -9.43 -8.44 -28.90
C GLU A 836 -8.04 -9.11 -28.84
N ARG A 837 -7.14 -8.85 -29.80
CA ARG A 837 -5.74 -9.29 -29.72
C ARG A 837 -5.04 -8.69 -28.51
N VAL A 838 -5.25 -7.40 -28.22
CA VAL A 838 -4.71 -6.76 -27.00
C VAL A 838 -5.17 -7.51 -25.76
N LEU A 839 -6.46 -7.78 -25.65
CA LEU A 839 -7.11 -8.35 -24.47
C LEU A 839 -6.72 -9.81 -24.19
N LYS A 840 -6.16 -10.52 -25.17
CA LYS A 840 -5.53 -11.85 -24.95
C LYS A 840 -4.29 -11.77 -24.08
N THR A 841 -3.53 -10.68 -24.18
CA THR A 841 -2.30 -10.44 -23.41
C THR A 841 -2.56 -9.58 -22.18
N PHE A 842 -3.44 -8.59 -22.31
CA PHE A 842 -3.80 -7.64 -21.26
C PHE A 842 -5.31 -7.72 -20.95
N PRO A 843 -5.77 -8.75 -20.21
CA PRO A 843 -7.19 -8.96 -19.93
C PRO A 843 -7.81 -7.89 -19.01
N GLU A 844 -6.97 -7.10 -18.34
CA GLU A 844 -7.36 -5.96 -17.51
C GLU A 844 -7.15 -4.62 -18.24
N ASP A 845 -6.90 -4.59 -19.55
CA ASP A 845 -6.73 -3.31 -20.26
C ASP A 845 -8.04 -2.56 -20.42
N ARG A 846 -8.29 -1.66 -19.46
CA ARG A 846 -9.46 -0.77 -19.40
C ARG A 846 -9.67 -0.01 -20.71
N ALA A 847 -8.61 0.49 -21.34
CA ALA A 847 -8.74 1.28 -22.56
C ALA A 847 -9.03 0.41 -23.78
N ALA A 848 -8.49 -0.81 -23.85
CA ALA A 848 -8.83 -1.78 -24.89
C ALA A 848 -10.27 -2.25 -24.77
N TRP A 849 -10.76 -2.58 -23.56
CA TRP A 849 -12.18 -2.89 -23.33
C TRP A 849 -13.10 -1.73 -23.72
N ARG A 850 -12.75 -0.49 -23.32
CA ARG A 850 -13.51 0.71 -23.67
C ARG A 850 -13.55 0.93 -25.19
N SER A 851 -12.41 0.75 -25.86
CA SER A 851 -12.31 0.91 -27.31
C SER A 851 -13.09 -0.19 -28.04
N LEU A 852 -13.00 -1.45 -27.59
CA LEU A 852 -13.79 -2.57 -28.09
C LEU A 852 -15.30 -2.29 -27.96
N GLY A 853 -15.74 -1.81 -26.79
CA GLY A 853 -17.13 -1.44 -26.56
C GLY A 853 -17.61 -0.33 -27.50
N ARG A 854 -16.79 0.71 -27.66
CA ARG A 854 -17.08 1.82 -28.58
C ARG A 854 -17.16 1.37 -30.04
N VAL A 855 -16.18 0.60 -30.54
CA VAL A 855 -16.21 0.15 -31.95
C VAL A 855 -17.32 -0.86 -32.20
N SER A 856 -17.64 -1.72 -31.23
CA SER A 856 -18.78 -2.65 -31.34
C SER A 856 -20.10 -1.90 -31.46
N TYR A 857 -20.29 -0.84 -30.66
CA TYR A 857 -21.44 0.05 -30.79
C TYR A 857 -21.51 0.71 -32.18
N LEU A 858 -20.40 1.25 -32.68
CA LEU A 858 -20.34 1.87 -34.00
C LEU A 858 -20.60 0.87 -35.14
N ASN A 859 -20.27 -0.40 -34.92
CA ASN A 859 -20.54 -1.50 -35.85
C ASN A 859 -21.98 -2.05 -35.76
N GLY A 860 -22.78 -1.57 -34.79
CA GLY A 860 -24.14 -2.05 -34.54
C GLY A 860 -24.24 -3.33 -33.70
N ASP A 861 -23.13 -3.87 -33.20
CA ASP A 861 -23.11 -5.01 -32.28
C ASP A 861 -23.29 -4.52 -30.84
N PHE A 862 -24.53 -4.16 -30.51
CA PHE A 862 -24.86 -3.51 -29.25
C PHE A 862 -24.69 -4.43 -28.03
N GLU A 863 -24.93 -5.74 -28.14
CA GLU A 863 -24.75 -6.66 -27.00
C GLU A 863 -23.27 -6.87 -26.67
N LYS A 864 -22.42 -6.98 -27.70
CA LYS A 864 -20.97 -7.01 -27.49
C LYS A 864 -20.47 -5.69 -26.92
N ALA A 865 -21.04 -4.57 -27.36
CA ALA A 865 -20.72 -3.26 -26.80
C ALA A 865 -21.04 -3.22 -25.30
N VAL A 866 -22.25 -3.60 -24.89
CA VAL A 866 -22.65 -3.65 -23.48
C VAL A 866 -21.71 -4.54 -22.68
N SER A 867 -21.43 -5.76 -23.15
CA SER A 867 -20.55 -6.72 -22.46
C SER A 867 -19.13 -6.17 -22.25
N ALA A 868 -18.54 -5.57 -23.29
CA ALA A 868 -17.21 -4.97 -23.18
C ALA A 868 -17.19 -3.77 -22.23
N LEU A 869 -18.26 -2.96 -22.21
CA LEU A 869 -18.37 -1.78 -21.36
C LEU A 869 -18.65 -2.14 -19.90
N GLU A 870 -19.37 -3.24 -19.63
CA GLU A 870 -19.51 -3.80 -18.27
C GLU A 870 -18.15 -4.21 -17.72
N ARG A 871 -17.30 -4.81 -18.56
CA ARG A 871 -15.92 -5.13 -18.16
C ARG A 871 -15.08 -3.90 -17.81
N VAL A 872 -15.28 -2.78 -18.51
CA VAL A 872 -14.66 -1.50 -18.13
C VAL A 872 -15.13 -1.05 -16.74
N LEU A 873 -16.43 -1.17 -16.45
CA LEU A 873 -17.03 -0.71 -15.20
C LEU A 873 -16.71 -1.61 -14.00
N GLU A 874 -16.34 -2.88 -14.22
CA GLU A 874 -15.74 -3.74 -13.19
C GLU A 874 -14.34 -3.27 -12.78
N ILE A 875 -13.57 -2.72 -13.71
CA ILE A 875 -12.21 -2.21 -13.48
C ILE A 875 -12.25 -0.78 -12.90
N ASP A 876 -13.06 0.10 -13.51
CA ASP A 876 -13.28 1.47 -13.07
C ASP A 876 -14.76 1.84 -13.14
N PRO A 877 -15.46 1.77 -11.99
CA PRO A 877 -16.89 2.09 -11.91
C PRO A 877 -17.23 3.54 -12.27
N GLU A 878 -16.24 4.43 -12.31
CA GLU A 878 -16.38 5.87 -12.52
C GLU A 878 -16.07 6.28 -13.98
N ASP A 879 -15.89 5.31 -14.88
CA ASP A 879 -15.58 5.58 -16.28
C ASP A 879 -16.76 6.22 -17.03
N ARG A 880 -16.71 7.54 -17.16
CA ARG A 880 -17.71 8.35 -17.88
C ARG A 880 -17.96 7.85 -19.31
N ALA A 881 -16.90 7.50 -20.05
CA ALA A 881 -17.03 7.11 -21.45
C ALA A 881 -17.69 5.74 -21.58
N ALA A 882 -17.43 4.83 -20.63
CA ALA A 882 -18.10 3.55 -20.57
C ALA A 882 -19.61 3.70 -20.33
N HIS A 883 -20.01 4.52 -19.36
CA HIS A 883 -21.41 4.83 -19.08
C HIS A 883 -22.12 5.45 -20.30
N TYR A 884 -21.46 6.38 -20.99
CA TYR A 884 -22.02 7.01 -22.20
C TYR A 884 -22.31 5.99 -23.30
N HIS A 885 -21.32 5.18 -23.68
CA HIS A 885 -21.49 4.19 -24.75
C HIS A 885 -22.43 3.06 -24.34
N ARG A 886 -22.46 2.68 -23.05
CA ARG A 886 -23.35 1.64 -22.54
C ARG A 886 -24.80 2.12 -22.59
N MET A 887 -25.06 3.36 -22.18
CA MET A 887 -26.36 4.02 -22.32
C MET A 887 -26.83 3.97 -23.78
N LEU A 888 -26.00 4.36 -24.74
CA LEU A 888 -26.38 4.37 -26.16
C LEU A 888 -26.68 2.97 -26.70
N ALA A 889 -25.84 1.98 -26.37
CA ALA A 889 -26.06 0.59 -26.77
C ALA A 889 -27.34 0.00 -26.17
N LEU A 890 -27.61 0.24 -24.89
CA LEU A 890 -28.83 -0.21 -24.21
C LEU A 890 -30.09 0.44 -24.78
N LYS A 891 -30.03 1.74 -25.14
CA LYS A 891 -31.13 2.43 -25.84
C LYS A 891 -31.41 1.77 -27.18
N ALA A 892 -30.37 1.41 -27.93
CA ALA A 892 -30.52 0.71 -29.22
C ALA A 892 -31.10 -0.72 -29.07
N LEU A 893 -30.82 -1.39 -27.95
CA LEU A 893 -31.38 -2.71 -27.61
C LEU A 893 -32.79 -2.65 -27.01
N GLY A 894 -33.31 -1.47 -26.69
CA GLY A 894 -34.61 -1.32 -26.00
C GLY A 894 -34.60 -1.67 -24.51
N ARG A 895 -33.42 -1.78 -23.88
CA ARG A 895 -33.24 -2.07 -22.44
C ARG A 895 -33.38 -0.79 -21.61
N VAL A 896 -34.61 -0.28 -21.50
CA VAL A 896 -34.93 1.08 -21.03
C VAL A 896 -34.43 1.37 -19.61
N GLU A 897 -34.64 0.47 -18.66
CA GLU A 897 -34.29 0.72 -17.25
C GLU A 897 -32.78 0.79 -17.03
N GLU A 898 -32.04 -0.13 -17.64
CA GLU A 898 -30.58 -0.14 -17.58
C GLU A 898 -29.97 1.06 -18.30
N ALA A 899 -30.56 1.46 -19.43
CA ALA A 899 -30.15 2.67 -20.15
C ALA A 899 -30.33 3.91 -19.29
N ALA A 900 -31.46 4.06 -18.61
CA ALA A 900 -31.71 5.18 -17.69
C ALA A 900 -30.73 5.18 -16.52
N ALA A 901 -30.30 4.00 -16.05
CA ALA A 901 -29.32 3.90 -14.98
C ALA A 901 -27.90 4.29 -15.44
N ALA A 902 -27.49 3.83 -16.62
CA ALA A 902 -26.25 4.27 -17.26
C ALA A 902 -26.25 5.78 -17.57
N GLU A 903 -27.40 6.35 -17.95
CA GLU A 903 -27.58 7.78 -18.16
C GLU A 903 -27.36 8.58 -16.87
N ARG A 904 -27.95 8.16 -15.74
CA ARG A 904 -27.70 8.80 -14.43
C ARG A 904 -26.22 8.78 -14.06
N ALA A 905 -25.52 7.68 -14.30
CA ALA A 905 -24.09 7.56 -14.04
C ALA A 905 -23.25 8.45 -14.96
N TYR A 906 -23.56 8.46 -16.27
CA TYR A 906 -22.91 9.33 -17.23
C TYR A 906 -23.03 10.81 -16.84
N LEU A 907 -24.23 11.24 -16.43
CA LEU A 907 -24.48 12.61 -16.00
C LEU A 907 -23.73 12.96 -14.70
N LYS A 908 -23.67 12.01 -13.73
CA LYS A 908 -22.87 12.17 -12.51
C LYS A 908 -21.41 12.45 -12.83
N TYR A 909 -20.79 11.60 -13.66
CA TYR A 909 -19.36 11.71 -14.02
C TYR A 909 -19.09 12.64 -15.20
N GLN A 910 -20.07 13.43 -15.65
CA GLN A 910 -19.89 14.37 -16.76
C GLN A 910 -18.83 15.42 -16.40
N ILE A 911 -18.20 16.03 -17.40
CA ILE A 911 -17.35 17.20 -17.19
C ILE A 911 -18.24 18.43 -17.43
N ASP A 912 -18.12 19.45 -16.59
CA ASP A 912 -18.80 20.72 -16.82
C ASP A 912 -18.05 21.50 -17.90
N GLU A 913 -18.62 21.55 -19.10
CA GLU A 913 -18.03 22.31 -20.20
C GLU A 913 -18.14 23.83 -19.97
N SER A 914 -19.10 24.29 -19.17
CA SER A 914 -19.29 25.72 -18.86
C SER A 914 -18.20 26.26 -17.93
N ALA A 915 -17.55 25.40 -17.13
CA ALA A 915 -16.41 25.78 -16.28
C ALA A 915 -15.22 26.33 -17.08
N ARG A 916 -15.17 26.10 -18.40
CA ARG A 916 -14.18 26.71 -19.30
C ARG A 916 -14.25 28.24 -19.31
N GLU A 917 -15.42 28.83 -19.12
CA GLU A 917 -15.55 30.30 -19.09
C GLU A 917 -14.77 30.90 -17.91
N VAL A 918 -14.85 30.27 -16.74
CA VAL A 918 -14.08 30.64 -15.54
C VAL A 918 -12.58 30.51 -15.78
N VAL A 919 -12.16 29.41 -16.43
CA VAL A 919 -10.75 29.18 -16.81
C VAL A 919 -10.26 30.27 -17.75
N GLN A 920 -11.00 30.61 -18.80
CA GLN A 920 -10.59 31.63 -19.77
C GLN A 920 -10.48 33.02 -19.12
N ALA A 921 -11.42 33.39 -18.24
CA ALA A 921 -11.34 34.64 -17.48
C ALA A 921 -10.07 34.70 -16.61
N PHE A 922 -9.78 33.62 -15.87
CA PHE A 922 -8.57 33.51 -15.05
C PHE A 922 -7.28 33.65 -15.88
N LEU A 923 -7.20 32.96 -17.02
CA LEU A 923 -6.02 32.98 -17.90
C LEU A 923 -5.74 34.37 -18.49
N LEU A 924 -6.78 35.18 -18.73
CA LEU A 924 -6.63 36.57 -19.19
C LEU A 924 -6.02 37.49 -18.12
N GLU A 925 -6.30 37.22 -16.85
CA GLU A 925 -5.77 37.98 -15.71
C GLU A 925 -4.38 37.49 -15.28
N HIS A 926 -4.04 36.24 -15.61
CA HIS A 926 -2.81 35.54 -15.21
C HIS A 926 -1.98 35.07 -16.43
N PRO A 927 -1.33 36.00 -17.15
CA PRO A 927 -0.59 35.67 -18.37
C PRO A 927 0.59 34.70 -18.14
N GLU A 928 1.15 34.66 -16.94
CA GLU A 928 2.15 33.66 -16.50
C GLU A 928 1.58 32.25 -16.46
N VAL A 929 0.37 32.09 -15.94
CA VAL A 929 -0.34 30.82 -15.90
C VAL A 929 -0.77 30.41 -17.31
N GLU A 930 -1.21 31.34 -18.14
CA GLU A 930 -1.55 31.05 -19.54
C GLU A 930 -0.36 30.52 -20.33
N ARG A 931 0.82 31.15 -20.19
CA ARG A 931 2.05 30.58 -20.78
C ARG A 931 2.36 29.18 -20.24
N ALA A 932 2.12 28.94 -18.96
CA ALA A 932 2.32 27.62 -18.34
C ALA A 932 1.27 26.57 -18.75
N ALA A 933 0.06 26.97 -19.12
CA ALA A 933 -1.01 26.08 -19.57
C ALA A 933 -0.82 25.57 -21.00
N GLN A 934 0.03 26.24 -21.81
CA GLN A 934 0.33 25.82 -23.17
C GLN A 934 0.97 24.43 -23.20
N ALA A 935 0.52 23.60 -24.15
CA ALA A 935 1.09 22.26 -24.38
C ALA A 935 2.58 22.36 -24.78
N ILE A 936 2.92 23.34 -25.60
CA ILE A 936 4.29 23.67 -26.02
C ILE A 936 4.69 24.99 -25.35
N GLN A 937 5.22 24.90 -24.13
CA GLN A 937 5.75 26.08 -23.43
C GLN A 937 7.20 26.35 -23.83
N VAL A 938 7.52 27.63 -24.03
CA VAL A 938 8.87 28.14 -24.24
C VAL A 938 9.22 29.09 -23.11
N HIS A 939 10.37 28.85 -22.49
CA HIS A 939 10.91 29.65 -21.40
C HIS A 939 12.00 30.58 -21.94
N TYR A 940 12.06 31.79 -21.40
CA TYR A 940 13.06 32.80 -21.73
C TYR A 940 13.87 33.11 -20.47
N PRO A 941 14.96 32.37 -20.20
CA PRO A 941 15.85 32.64 -19.08
C PRO A 941 16.27 34.10 -19.04
N ARG A 942 16.15 34.73 -17.87
CA ARG A 942 16.45 36.15 -17.70
C ARG A 942 17.96 36.31 -17.52
N PRO A 943 18.61 37.26 -18.21
CA PRO A 943 19.93 37.72 -17.83
C PRO A 943 19.82 38.39 -16.45
N GLN A 944 20.80 38.17 -15.58
CA GLN A 944 20.91 38.91 -14.32
C GLN A 944 21.79 40.14 -14.49
#